data_AF-A0A4U7F767-F1
#
_entry.id   AF-A0A4U7F767-F1
#
_cell.length_a   1.000
_cell.length_b   1.000
_cell.length_c   1.000
_cell.angle_alpha   90.00
_cell.angle_beta   90.00
_cell.angle_gamma   90.00
#
_symmetry.space_group_name_H-M   'P 1'
#
loop_
_entity.id
_entity.type
_entity.pdbx_description
1 polymer ?
#
loop_
_entity_poly.entity_id
_entity_poly.type
_entity_poly.pdbx_seq_one_letter_code
_entity_poly.pdbx_strand_id
1 'polypeptide(L)'
;MSAGTQLRGRVVDGDEEPLSGRIIVGERRGTDEPVGHWTTDGDGAFVIESDGVVDGGALDADEVTFTVRNPMRGGAEERVRRRERVDRGDGAGLRLVVAAPSVAMHGGIEHRGMNEAACTEMGPIRSHRFYTQFPRLDVYERDEALLRTLGGAGDDGTDAPMMEPADDPVGDAETPAAYGIFAQFVDHDITFDPTSDIDRRNDPAALRNFRTPALDLDSVYRHGSETAPYLYDHEGDEAHLITGEAEGIGDRADGLPGTDLQRNGQGRALIGDPRNDENVVVSQLQLAFVNFHNRVVDHLRGPGASLIEDDEGVLEAAQRLVRWHYQWLVRHDLLPRICDRYVLDDVERNGREFFLPEGSDPAIAVEFAGAAYRFGHSMIRHEYDVNEASGNVPLFPSGMGDTPTLRGFGPVESDLVVDWTRLLDTGDGDYQHARKIDPLLAPALFDLPMPGEDSLALRNLLRGEALGLASGQDVARRMGIDPIGNQEFGDDSPIVEALRRRERGADPDAPLWYYVLDEARYQADGERLGAVGSRIVAETLIGLIELDETAYPNAAPDGWEPSLPRLTPTDGYTLADLTAFADEANPDGLVIESVDPGAASADAPTDESVTLRNDAAEPADLDGYVLDLGGQRDPLPATTVAPGATLTVHVGSGSDGAGDIYLDRGAAALNDEGDVVTLLAPDGEASTRRVYA
;
A
#
# COMPACT_ATOMS: atom_id res chain seq x y z
N MET A 1 -30.81 0.43 48.11
CA MET A 1 -29.95 0.36 46.92
C MET A 1 -30.89 0.38 45.73
N SER A 2 -31.07 1.56 45.12
CA SER A 2 -31.83 1.68 43.87
C SER A 2 -30.92 1.12 42.78
N ALA A 3 -31.36 0.09 42.06
CA ALA A 3 -30.67 -0.34 40.86
C ALA A 3 -30.73 0.83 39.87
N GLY A 4 -29.59 1.46 39.58
CA GLY A 4 -29.49 2.46 38.52
C GLY A 4 -29.86 1.80 37.19
N THR A 5 -30.75 2.42 36.43
CA THR A 5 -31.13 1.94 35.10
C THR A 5 -29.92 2.12 34.18
N GLN A 6 -29.10 1.09 34.01
CA GLN A 6 -27.98 1.12 33.04
C GLN A 6 -28.53 1.06 31.63
N LEU A 7 -28.22 2.07 30.81
CA LEU A 7 -28.50 2.05 29.38
C LEU A 7 -27.32 1.39 28.68
N ARG A 8 -27.55 0.24 28.05
CA ARG A 8 -26.54 -0.50 27.28
C ARG A 8 -26.65 -0.16 25.80
N GLY A 9 -25.57 0.36 25.25
CA GLY A 9 -25.42 0.67 23.84
C GLY A 9 -24.68 -0.42 23.06
N ARG A 10 -24.96 -0.54 21.77
CA ARG A 10 -24.15 -1.31 20.82
C ARG A 10 -23.95 -0.51 19.54
N VAL A 11 -22.74 -0.53 19.00
CA VAL A 11 -22.40 0.08 17.71
C VAL A 11 -22.15 -1.02 16.68
N VAL A 12 -22.79 -0.86 15.53
CA VAL A 12 -22.68 -1.79 14.39
C VAL A 12 -22.53 -1.02 13.08
N ASP A 13 -21.99 -1.65 12.05
CA ASP A 13 -21.94 -1.10 10.69
C ASP A 13 -23.26 -1.34 9.92
N GLY A 14 -23.23 -1.04 8.61
CA GLY A 14 -24.38 -1.20 7.72
C GLY A 14 -24.83 -2.66 7.54
N ASP A 15 -23.94 -3.62 7.76
CA ASP A 15 -24.16 -5.06 7.60
C ASP A 15 -24.47 -5.76 8.94
N GLU A 16 -24.70 -4.97 10.00
CA GLU A 16 -24.95 -5.40 11.37
C GLU A 16 -23.74 -6.03 12.10
N GLU A 17 -22.52 -5.90 11.57
CA GLU A 17 -21.31 -6.37 12.25
C GLU A 17 -20.94 -5.46 13.44
N PRO A 18 -20.52 -6.03 14.59
CA PRO A 18 -20.12 -5.24 15.74
C PRO A 18 -18.82 -4.48 15.51
N LEU A 19 -18.82 -3.18 15.87
CA LEU A 19 -17.66 -2.32 15.70
C LEU A 19 -16.94 -2.12 17.03
N SER A 20 -15.77 -2.74 17.17
CA SER A 20 -14.93 -2.63 18.35
C SER A 20 -14.03 -1.38 18.34
N GLY A 21 -13.58 -0.97 19.53
CA GLY A 21 -12.63 0.15 19.70
C GLY A 21 -13.13 1.53 19.30
N ARG A 22 -14.44 1.71 19.08
CA ARG A 22 -15.04 3.01 18.76
C ARG A 22 -15.22 3.86 20.01
N ILE A 23 -14.90 5.14 19.89
CA ILE A 23 -15.16 6.13 20.95
C ILE A 23 -16.54 6.72 20.72
N ILE A 24 -17.41 6.59 21.70
CA ILE A 24 -18.75 7.13 21.73
C ILE A 24 -18.73 8.37 22.61
N VAL A 25 -19.11 9.52 22.06
CA VAL A 25 -19.28 10.75 22.81
C VAL A 25 -20.77 11.05 22.89
N GLY A 26 -21.29 11.17 24.10
CA GLY A 26 -22.67 11.57 24.35
C GLY A 26 -22.75 13.04 24.74
N GLU A 27 -23.59 13.82 24.06
CA GLU A 27 -23.83 15.23 24.34
C GLU A 27 -25.32 15.48 24.57
N ARG A 28 -25.67 16.36 25.51
CA ARG A 28 -27.08 16.66 25.78
C ARG A 28 -27.67 17.42 24.59
N ARG A 29 -28.75 16.92 24.02
CA ARG A 29 -29.35 17.41 22.77
C ARG A 29 -29.70 18.90 22.88
N GLY A 30 -29.17 19.71 21.96
CA GLY A 30 -29.38 21.16 21.93
C GLY A 30 -28.43 21.96 22.83
N THR A 31 -27.43 21.31 23.43
CA THR A 31 -26.33 21.92 24.20
C THR A 31 -25.01 21.25 23.82
N ASP A 32 -23.90 21.98 23.83
CA ASP A 32 -22.55 21.37 23.68
C ASP A 32 -22.04 20.80 25.02
N GLU A 33 -22.94 20.40 25.92
CA GLU A 33 -22.59 19.91 27.25
C GLU A 33 -22.38 18.38 27.22
N PRO A 34 -21.17 17.88 27.52
CA PRO A 34 -20.86 16.46 27.43
C PRO A 34 -21.52 15.68 28.57
N VAL A 35 -22.20 14.60 28.21
CA VAL A 35 -22.83 13.65 29.12
C VAL A 35 -21.86 12.52 29.49
N GLY A 36 -20.94 12.16 28.59
CA GLY A 36 -19.91 11.16 28.84
C GLY A 36 -19.20 10.70 27.58
N HIS A 37 -18.17 9.88 27.76
CA HIS A 37 -17.49 9.17 26.68
C HIS A 37 -17.33 7.69 27.03
N TRP A 38 -17.44 6.82 26.05
CA TRP A 38 -17.35 5.37 26.21
C TRP A 38 -16.55 4.76 25.06
N THR A 39 -15.94 3.60 25.30
CA THR A 39 -15.29 2.82 24.24
C THR A 39 -16.04 1.51 24.07
N THR A 40 -16.25 1.10 22.82
CA THR A 40 -16.92 -0.17 22.51
C THR A 40 -15.98 -1.36 22.71
N ASP A 41 -16.47 -2.44 23.32
CA ASP A 41 -15.75 -3.71 23.47
C ASP A 41 -15.73 -4.55 22.18
N GLY A 42 -15.27 -5.81 22.25
CA GLY A 42 -15.19 -6.72 21.11
C GLY A 42 -16.54 -7.03 20.45
N ASP A 43 -17.64 -6.91 21.21
CA ASP A 43 -19.01 -7.09 20.71
C ASP A 43 -19.64 -5.77 20.24
N GLY A 44 -18.86 -4.69 20.17
CA GLY A 44 -19.33 -3.36 19.85
C GLY A 44 -20.17 -2.72 20.96
N ALA A 45 -20.16 -3.28 22.18
CA ALA A 45 -21.03 -2.85 23.27
C ALA A 45 -20.37 -1.77 24.15
N PHE A 46 -21.20 -0.88 24.70
CA PHE A 46 -20.80 0.14 25.67
C PHE A 46 -21.89 0.35 26.73
N VAL A 47 -21.52 0.83 27.92
CA VAL A 47 -22.45 0.99 29.05
C VAL A 47 -22.43 2.43 29.54
N ILE A 48 -23.60 3.07 29.54
CA ILE A 48 -23.79 4.40 30.12
C ILE A 48 -24.13 4.22 31.60
N GLU A 49 -23.20 4.58 32.48
CA GLU A 49 -23.43 4.63 33.92
C GLU A 49 -24.00 6.00 34.29
N SER A 50 -25.17 6.01 34.93
CA SER A 50 -25.88 7.23 35.34
C SER A 50 -25.31 7.84 36.62
N ASP A 51 -24.00 7.90 36.77
CA ASP A 51 -23.37 8.44 37.98
C ASP A 51 -22.87 9.86 37.70
N GLY A 52 -23.70 10.86 38.01
CA GLY A 52 -23.22 12.25 38.09
C GLY A 52 -24.17 13.39 37.70
N VAL A 53 -25.42 13.14 37.28
CA VAL A 53 -26.38 14.24 37.08
C VAL A 53 -26.91 14.71 38.44
N VAL A 54 -26.52 15.92 38.85
CA VAL A 54 -26.87 16.57 40.13
C VAL A 54 -28.38 16.86 40.30
N ASP A 55 -29.24 16.45 39.36
CA ASP A 55 -30.70 16.56 39.49
C ASP A 55 -31.42 15.31 38.93
N GLY A 56 -31.37 14.22 39.70
CA GLY A 56 -32.53 13.34 39.96
C GLY A 56 -33.35 12.75 38.80
N GLY A 57 -32.80 12.49 37.61
CA GLY A 57 -33.48 11.78 36.52
C GLY A 57 -32.58 10.73 35.86
N ALA A 58 -33.14 9.57 35.50
CA ALA A 58 -32.46 8.61 34.62
C ALA A 58 -32.20 9.29 33.27
N LEU A 59 -30.99 9.14 32.71
CA LEU A 59 -30.65 9.67 31.39
C LEU A 59 -31.59 9.06 30.35
N ASP A 60 -32.47 9.88 29.79
CA ASP A 60 -33.26 9.47 28.63
C ASP A 60 -32.34 9.51 27.40
N ALA A 61 -32.15 8.36 26.76
CA ALA A 61 -31.37 8.25 25.54
C ALA A 61 -31.80 9.30 24.50
N ASP A 62 -33.09 9.63 24.43
CA ASP A 62 -33.67 10.56 23.44
C ASP A 62 -33.25 12.02 23.64
N GLU A 63 -32.71 12.35 24.82
CA GLU A 63 -32.13 13.64 25.17
C GLU A 63 -30.61 13.69 24.95
N VAL A 64 -30.00 12.61 24.43
CA VAL A 64 -28.56 12.52 24.16
C VAL A 64 -28.33 12.35 22.65
N THR A 65 -27.42 13.16 22.11
CA THR A 65 -26.84 13.01 20.78
C THR A 65 -25.57 12.19 20.91
N PHE A 66 -25.40 11.20 20.04
CA PHE A 66 -24.23 10.33 20.07
C PHE A 66 -23.38 10.55 18.83
N THR A 67 -22.11 10.81 19.06
CA THR A 67 -21.08 10.87 18.03
C THR A 67 -20.19 9.64 18.19
N VAL A 68 -19.94 8.94 17.08
CA VAL A 68 -19.06 7.77 17.07
C VAL A 68 -17.79 8.14 16.35
N ARG A 69 -16.63 7.82 16.94
CA ARG A 69 -15.32 8.11 16.38
C ARG A 69 -14.49 6.84 16.27
N ASN A 70 -13.68 6.78 15.22
CA ASN A 70 -12.78 5.67 14.97
C ASN A 70 -11.32 6.09 15.26
N PRO A 71 -10.74 5.67 16.40
CA PRO A 71 -9.36 5.99 16.75
C PRO A 71 -8.35 5.46 15.73
N MET A 72 -8.67 4.33 15.09
CA MET A 72 -7.81 3.69 14.07
C MET A 72 -7.73 4.50 12.77
N ARG A 73 -8.54 5.56 12.64
CA ARG A 73 -8.53 6.49 11.49
C ARG A 73 -8.30 7.94 11.94
N GLY A 74 -7.36 8.14 12.85
CA GLY A 74 -7.01 9.48 13.34
C GLY A 74 -8.15 10.17 14.11
N GLY A 75 -9.14 9.41 14.60
CA GLY A 75 -10.29 9.95 15.33
C GLY A 75 -11.42 10.47 14.44
N ALA A 76 -11.46 10.09 13.15
CA ALA A 76 -12.53 10.45 12.22
C ALA A 76 -13.93 10.09 12.77
N GLU A 77 -14.90 10.98 12.54
CA GLU A 77 -16.29 10.77 12.94
C GLU A 77 -17.00 9.81 11.97
N GLU A 78 -17.50 8.70 12.51
CA GLU A 78 -18.35 7.77 11.77
C GLU A 78 -19.81 8.17 11.98
N ARG A 79 -20.43 8.70 10.92
CA ARG A 79 -21.78 9.25 10.99
C ARG A 79 -22.78 8.17 11.42
N VAL A 80 -23.49 8.43 12.52
CA VAL A 80 -24.64 7.61 12.94
C VAL A 80 -25.76 7.77 11.90
N ARG A 81 -26.02 6.71 11.13
CA ARG A 81 -27.06 6.66 10.09
C ARG A 81 -28.41 6.36 10.68
N ARG A 82 -28.45 5.42 11.61
CA ARG A 82 -29.68 5.01 12.29
C ARG A 82 -29.43 4.81 13.77
N ARG A 83 -30.42 5.22 14.55
CA ARG A 83 -30.49 5.01 15.99
C ARG A 83 -31.78 4.28 16.31
N GLU A 84 -31.68 3.15 17.00
CA GLU A 84 -32.83 2.30 17.34
C GLU A 84 -32.86 1.98 18.84
N ARG A 85 -34.05 1.98 19.43
CA ARG A 85 -34.26 1.37 20.76
C ARG A 85 -34.50 -0.13 20.55
N VAL A 86 -33.78 -0.95 21.31
CA VAL A 86 -33.94 -2.40 21.32
C VAL A 86 -34.49 -2.80 22.68
N ASP A 87 -35.69 -3.37 22.72
CA ASP A 87 -36.22 -3.95 23.95
C ASP A 87 -35.46 -5.25 24.23
N ARG A 88 -34.68 -5.25 25.30
CA ARG A 88 -34.06 -6.47 25.84
C ARG A 88 -34.78 -6.83 27.13
N GLY A 89 -34.90 -8.13 27.41
CA GLY A 89 -35.64 -8.65 28.57
C GLY A 89 -35.14 -8.14 29.94
N ASP A 90 -34.00 -7.45 29.98
CA ASP A 90 -33.35 -6.84 31.13
C ASP A 90 -33.33 -5.29 31.12
N GLY A 91 -33.89 -4.62 30.10
CA GLY A 91 -33.97 -3.16 30.01
C GLY A 91 -34.02 -2.61 28.57
N ALA A 92 -34.13 -1.28 28.45
CA ALA A 92 -34.04 -0.60 27.15
C ALA A 92 -32.57 -0.56 26.69
N GLY A 93 -32.28 -1.10 25.50
CA GLY A 93 -30.99 -1.01 24.83
C GLY A 93 -30.97 0.05 23.73
N LEU A 94 -29.79 0.58 23.44
CA LEU A 94 -29.56 1.54 22.35
C LEU A 94 -28.70 0.87 21.27
N ARG A 95 -29.14 0.91 20.01
CA ARG A 95 -28.35 0.48 18.86
C ARG A 95 -28.01 1.69 18.01
N LEU A 96 -26.72 1.90 17.74
CA LEU A 96 -26.20 2.90 16.81
C LEU A 96 -25.68 2.18 15.58
N VAL A 97 -26.35 2.37 14.45
CA VAL A 97 -25.88 1.94 13.14
C VAL A 97 -25.10 3.10 12.56
N VAL A 98 -23.79 2.92 12.43
CA VAL A 98 -22.91 3.93 11.83
C VAL A 98 -22.63 3.56 10.39
N ALA A 99 -22.42 4.57 9.55
CA ALA A 99 -21.67 4.35 8.33
C ALA A 99 -20.20 4.18 8.71
N ALA A 100 -19.87 3.05 9.33
CA ALA A 100 -18.48 2.65 9.42
C ALA A 100 -18.03 2.37 7.99
N PRO A 101 -16.98 3.03 7.52
CA PRO A 101 -16.41 2.65 6.26
C PRO A 101 -15.86 1.23 6.41
N SER A 102 -16.45 0.28 5.68
CA SER A 102 -15.64 -0.80 5.15
C SER A 102 -14.44 -0.16 4.44
N VAL A 103 -13.29 -0.81 4.61
CA VAL A 103 -12.07 -0.72 3.79
C VAL A 103 -12.02 0.55 2.93
N ALA A 104 -11.23 1.55 3.34
CA ALA A 104 -10.96 2.64 2.42
C ALA A 104 -10.15 2.07 1.26
N MET A 105 -10.66 2.15 0.04
CA MET A 105 -9.96 1.78 -1.19
C MET A 105 -9.29 3.01 -1.80
N HIS A 106 -8.17 2.79 -2.46
CA HIS A 106 -7.42 3.76 -3.25
C HIS A 106 -8.36 4.53 -4.20
N GLY A 107 -8.16 5.85 -4.26
CA GLY A 107 -9.02 6.77 -5.00
C GLY A 107 -10.27 7.26 -4.24
N GLY A 108 -10.69 6.62 -3.15
CA GLY A 108 -11.87 7.00 -2.34
C GLY A 108 -11.59 7.88 -1.11
N ILE A 109 -10.33 8.14 -0.77
CA ILE A 109 -9.90 8.85 0.45
C ILE A 109 -9.72 10.35 0.16
N GLU A 110 -10.27 11.20 1.02
CA GLU A 110 -9.96 12.63 0.97
C GLU A 110 -8.59 12.91 1.59
N HIS A 111 -7.65 13.40 0.78
CA HIS A 111 -6.35 13.84 1.29
C HIS A 111 -6.47 15.18 2.00
N ARG A 112 -5.95 15.24 3.23
CA ARG A 112 -5.97 16.44 4.06
C ARG A 112 -5.14 17.57 3.43
N GLY A 113 -5.64 18.80 3.52
CA GLY A 113 -5.00 19.98 2.93
C GLY A 113 -5.13 20.10 1.40
N MET A 114 -5.62 19.06 0.71
CA MET A 114 -5.81 19.11 -0.75
C MET A 114 -6.92 20.09 -1.15
N ASN A 115 -8.09 20.01 -0.49
CA ASN A 115 -9.19 20.96 -0.71
C ASN A 115 -8.82 22.38 -0.26
N GLU A 116 -7.99 22.52 0.78
CA GLU A 116 -7.49 23.84 1.23
C GLU A 116 -6.53 24.46 0.20
N ALA A 117 -5.85 23.65 -0.61
CA ALA A 117 -4.96 24.09 -1.69
C ALA A 117 -5.65 24.35 -3.02
N ALA A 118 -6.91 23.90 -3.16
CA ALA A 118 -7.63 23.87 -4.42
C ALA A 118 -8.37 25.20 -4.68
N CYS A 119 -8.06 25.82 -5.82
CA CYS A 119 -8.74 26.89 -6.56
C CYS A 119 -9.34 28.12 -5.84
N THR A 120 -8.97 29.32 -6.31
CA THR A 120 -9.85 30.51 -6.44
C THR A 120 -9.36 31.43 -7.58
N GLU A 121 -10.23 32.34 -8.07
CA GLU A 121 -9.87 33.50 -8.93
C GLU A 121 -8.80 34.44 -8.31
N MET A 122 -8.41 34.23 -7.05
CA MET A 122 -7.54 35.13 -6.28
C MET A 122 -6.04 34.79 -6.37
N GLY A 123 -5.65 33.76 -7.13
CA GLY A 123 -4.25 33.37 -7.37
C GLY A 123 -3.88 31.98 -6.81
N PRO A 124 -2.58 31.62 -6.83
CA PRO A 124 -2.12 30.31 -6.36
C PRO A 124 -2.50 30.10 -4.91
N ILE A 125 -3.24 29.02 -4.63
CA ILE A 125 -3.49 28.55 -3.28
C ILE A 125 -2.56 27.37 -3.01
N ARG A 126 -1.98 27.39 -1.82
CA ARG A 126 -1.04 26.40 -1.33
C ARG A 126 -1.43 26.01 0.09
N SER A 127 -1.59 24.71 0.31
CA SER A 127 -1.52 24.12 1.64
C SER A 127 -0.11 23.61 1.89
N HIS A 128 0.14 23.08 3.08
CA HIS A 128 1.45 22.54 3.43
C HIS A 128 1.93 21.40 2.51
N ARG A 129 1.02 20.59 1.96
CA ARG A 129 1.34 19.45 1.07
C ARG A 129 0.92 19.62 -0.38
N PHE A 130 -0.08 20.47 -0.65
CA PHE A 130 -0.67 20.57 -1.98
C PHE A 130 -0.65 22.01 -2.49
N TYR A 131 -0.62 22.17 -3.82
CA TYR A 131 -0.77 23.47 -4.47
C TYR A 131 -1.56 23.35 -5.78
N THR A 132 -2.21 24.45 -6.20
CA THR A 132 -2.81 24.52 -7.54
C THR A 132 -1.74 24.83 -8.59
N GLN A 133 -1.53 23.93 -9.55
CA GLN A 133 -0.50 24.05 -10.59
C GLN A 133 -0.88 25.10 -11.65
N PHE A 134 -2.17 25.19 -12.02
CA PHE A 134 -2.66 26.15 -13.01
C PHE A 134 -3.70 27.13 -12.43
N PRO A 135 -3.34 27.96 -11.43
CA PRO A 135 -4.29 28.78 -10.67
C PRO A 135 -4.90 29.96 -11.44
N ARG A 136 -4.58 30.10 -12.73
CA ARG A 136 -5.12 31.13 -13.62
C ARG A 136 -6.10 30.58 -14.66
N LEU A 137 -6.31 29.27 -14.66
CA LEU A 137 -7.31 28.65 -15.52
C LEU A 137 -8.67 28.68 -14.84
N ASP A 138 -9.70 28.80 -15.65
CA ASP A 138 -11.08 28.73 -15.18
C ASP A 138 -11.40 27.29 -14.76
N VAL A 139 -12.19 27.14 -13.70
CA VAL A 139 -12.69 25.85 -13.24
C VAL A 139 -13.57 25.23 -14.33
N TYR A 140 -13.42 23.93 -14.56
CA TYR A 140 -14.34 23.20 -15.43
C TYR A 140 -15.68 22.95 -14.73
N GLU A 141 -16.56 23.95 -14.76
CA GLU A 141 -17.89 23.85 -14.16
C GLU A 141 -18.86 23.05 -15.05
N ARG A 142 -19.38 21.93 -14.52
CA ARG A 142 -20.45 21.14 -15.16
C ARG A 142 -21.59 20.85 -14.19
N ASP A 143 -22.69 20.36 -14.74
CA ASP A 143 -23.80 19.85 -13.95
C ASP A 143 -23.40 18.51 -13.34
N GLU A 144 -23.56 18.36 -12.03
CA GLU A 144 -23.31 17.11 -11.29
C GLU A 144 -24.04 15.92 -11.96
N ALA A 145 -25.22 16.16 -12.56
CA ALA A 145 -25.95 15.14 -13.30
C ALA A 145 -25.15 14.54 -14.48
N LEU A 146 -24.31 15.33 -15.17
CA LEU A 146 -23.41 14.83 -16.22
C LEU A 146 -22.34 13.91 -15.62
N LEU A 147 -21.72 14.33 -14.51
CA LEU A 147 -20.69 13.53 -13.84
C LEU A 147 -21.28 12.19 -13.37
N ARG A 148 -22.50 12.22 -12.82
CA ARG A 148 -23.26 11.02 -12.45
C ARG A 148 -23.57 10.11 -13.63
N THR A 149 -23.99 10.65 -14.78
CA THR A 149 -24.17 9.84 -16.00
C THR A 149 -22.86 9.19 -16.41
N LEU A 150 -21.75 9.93 -16.52
CA LEU A 150 -20.43 9.39 -16.90
C LEU A 150 -19.96 8.29 -15.95
N GLY A 151 -20.19 8.47 -14.64
CA GLY A 151 -19.83 7.52 -13.61
C GLY A 151 -20.83 6.38 -13.41
N GLY A 152 -21.91 6.27 -14.18
CA GLY A 152 -22.86 5.15 -14.09
C GLY A 152 -23.90 5.25 -12.97
N ALA A 153 -24.08 6.42 -12.36
CA ALA A 153 -25.08 6.67 -11.32
C ALA A 153 -26.21 7.62 -11.78
N GLY A 154 -26.48 7.68 -13.10
CA GLY A 154 -27.51 8.53 -13.68
C GLY A 154 -28.94 7.96 -13.57
N ASP A 155 -29.91 8.81 -13.23
CA ASP A 155 -31.34 8.45 -13.15
C ASP A 155 -32.03 8.26 -14.52
N ASP A 156 -31.28 8.35 -15.63
CA ASP A 156 -31.80 8.31 -17.00
C ASP A 156 -31.76 6.91 -17.65
N GLY A 157 -31.29 5.89 -16.92
CA GLY A 157 -31.24 4.51 -17.40
C GLY A 157 -30.20 4.28 -18.50
N THR A 158 -29.20 5.16 -18.59
CA THR A 158 -28.06 5.03 -19.51
C THR A 158 -27.00 4.11 -18.92
N ASP A 159 -26.44 3.22 -19.74
CA ASP A 159 -25.26 2.41 -19.38
C ASP A 159 -24.11 3.34 -18.97
N ALA A 160 -23.38 2.97 -17.91
CA ALA A 160 -22.21 3.69 -17.41
C ALA A 160 -21.20 3.93 -18.55
N PRO A 161 -21.09 5.15 -19.13
CA PRO A 161 -20.34 5.37 -20.38
C PRO A 161 -18.85 5.10 -20.25
N MET A 162 -18.30 5.24 -19.03
CA MET A 162 -16.91 4.95 -18.71
C MET A 162 -16.68 3.49 -18.28
N MET A 163 -17.71 2.63 -18.31
CA MET A 163 -17.55 1.20 -18.03
C MET A 163 -17.23 0.46 -19.34
N GLU A 164 -16.24 -0.42 -19.31
CA GLU A 164 -15.96 -1.26 -20.47
C GLU A 164 -17.13 -2.24 -20.74
N PRO A 165 -17.47 -2.48 -22.02
CA PRO A 165 -18.45 -3.49 -22.38
C PRO A 165 -17.87 -4.90 -22.21
N ALA A 166 -18.68 -5.84 -21.71
CA ALA A 166 -18.24 -7.23 -21.48
C ALA A 166 -17.77 -7.96 -22.75
N ASP A 167 -18.30 -7.59 -23.92
CA ASP A 167 -17.98 -8.21 -25.21
C ASP A 167 -16.77 -7.56 -25.93
N ASP A 168 -16.25 -6.44 -25.42
CA ASP A 168 -15.11 -5.70 -25.99
C ASP A 168 -14.29 -5.04 -24.85
N PRO A 169 -13.62 -5.86 -24.01
CA PRO A 169 -12.83 -5.36 -22.89
C PRO A 169 -11.59 -4.61 -23.37
N VAL A 170 -11.10 -3.70 -22.53
CA VAL A 170 -9.84 -2.99 -22.80
C VAL A 170 -8.69 -3.99 -22.87
N GLY A 171 -7.84 -3.84 -23.88
CA GLY A 171 -6.70 -4.74 -24.11
C GLY A 171 -5.55 -4.58 -23.11
N ASP A 172 -4.58 -5.47 -23.25
CA ASP A 172 -3.35 -5.48 -22.46
C ASP A 172 -2.30 -4.49 -23.01
N ALA A 173 -1.52 -3.90 -22.12
CA ALA A 173 -0.37 -3.05 -22.43
C ALA A 173 0.94 -3.84 -22.30
N GLU A 174 2.02 -3.39 -22.94
CA GLU A 174 3.35 -4.04 -22.81
C GLU A 174 3.91 -3.94 -21.38
N THR A 175 3.46 -2.96 -20.60
CA THR A 175 3.86 -2.74 -19.21
C THR A 175 3.40 -3.90 -18.30
N PRO A 176 4.28 -4.47 -17.44
CA PRO A 176 3.88 -5.52 -16.50
C PRO A 176 2.82 -5.07 -15.48
N ALA A 177 1.95 -6.00 -15.06
CA ALA A 177 0.81 -5.74 -14.19
C ALA A 177 1.21 -5.13 -12.84
N ALA A 178 2.39 -5.49 -12.31
CA ALA A 178 2.91 -4.96 -11.06
C ALA A 178 3.12 -3.43 -11.09
N TYR A 179 3.31 -2.79 -12.25
CA TYR A 179 3.54 -1.33 -12.30
C TYR A 179 2.29 -0.51 -12.00
N GLY A 180 1.09 -1.05 -12.19
CA GLY A 180 -0.14 -0.41 -11.71
C GLY A 180 -0.19 -0.37 -10.18
N ILE A 181 0.23 -1.46 -9.54
CA ILE A 181 0.36 -1.61 -8.08
C ILE A 181 1.52 -0.75 -7.55
N PHE A 182 2.65 -0.69 -8.26
CA PHE A 182 3.77 0.16 -7.89
C PHE A 182 3.43 1.65 -7.99
N ALA A 183 2.71 2.08 -9.03
CA ALA A 183 2.22 3.45 -9.12
C ALA A 183 1.29 3.80 -7.94
N GLN A 184 0.43 2.87 -7.51
CA GLN A 184 -0.40 3.01 -6.32
C GLN A 184 0.45 3.13 -5.04
N PHE A 185 1.49 2.29 -4.89
CA PHE A 185 2.42 2.36 -3.75
C PHE A 185 3.13 3.73 -3.69
N VAL A 186 3.58 4.25 -4.85
CA VAL A 186 4.16 5.59 -4.96
C VAL A 186 3.17 6.68 -4.57
N ASP A 187 1.90 6.59 -4.98
CA ASP A 187 0.86 7.53 -4.54
C ASP A 187 0.70 7.50 -3.02
N HIS A 188 0.69 6.30 -2.42
CA HIS A 188 0.55 6.16 -0.97
C HIS A 188 1.70 6.83 -0.21
N ASP A 189 2.93 6.69 -0.70
CA ASP A 189 4.11 7.32 -0.10
C ASP A 189 4.00 8.85 -0.08
N ILE A 190 3.64 9.46 -1.21
CA ILE A 190 3.64 10.91 -1.33
C ILE A 190 2.34 11.59 -0.87
N THR A 191 1.20 10.90 -0.80
CA THR A 191 -0.11 11.56 -0.51
C THR A 191 -0.69 11.36 0.89
N PHE A 192 -0.05 10.59 1.77
CA PHE A 192 -0.59 10.32 3.11
C PHE A 192 -0.47 11.52 4.06
N ASP A 193 -1.53 11.81 4.82
CA ASP A 193 -1.47 12.75 5.95
C ASP A 193 -2.18 12.15 7.19
N PRO A 194 -1.44 11.69 8.21
CA PRO A 194 -2.01 11.07 9.40
C PRO A 194 -2.49 12.08 10.46
N THR A 195 -2.32 13.39 10.24
CA THR A 195 -2.47 14.36 11.34
C THR A 195 -3.92 14.68 11.68
N SER A 196 -4.23 14.77 12.99
CA SER A 196 -5.58 15.05 13.47
C SER A 196 -5.91 16.56 13.50
N ASP A 197 -7.20 16.92 13.55
CA ASP A 197 -7.64 18.33 13.70
C ASP A 197 -7.34 18.94 15.08
N ILE A 198 -7.09 18.12 16.09
CA ILE A 198 -6.86 18.55 17.47
C ILE A 198 -5.39 18.97 17.67
N ASP A 199 -4.45 18.23 17.08
CA ASP A 199 -3.00 18.53 17.18
C ASP A 199 -2.66 19.90 16.56
N ARG A 200 -3.37 20.27 15.50
CA ARG A 200 -3.22 21.55 14.78
C ARG A 200 -3.69 22.77 15.58
N ARG A 201 -4.63 22.59 16.52
CA ARG A 201 -5.16 23.69 17.36
C ARG A 201 -4.32 23.96 18.60
N ASN A 202 -3.63 22.94 19.12
CA ASN A 202 -2.88 23.04 20.37
C ASN A 202 -1.44 23.53 20.17
N ASP A 203 -0.88 23.39 18.97
CA ASP A 203 0.48 23.88 18.70
C ASP A 203 0.64 24.44 17.28
N PRO A 204 0.53 25.77 17.08
CA PRO A 204 0.87 26.42 15.82
C PRO A 204 2.35 26.26 15.42
N ALA A 205 3.24 25.83 16.32
CA ALA A 205 4.64 25.51 16.05
C ALA A 205 4.91 24.00 15.88
N ALA A 206 3.91 23.13 16.12
CA ALA A 206 3.93 21.72 15.70
C ALA A 206 3.83 21.57 14.17
N LEU A 207 3.93 22.69 13.43
CA LEU A 207 4.25 22.79 12.01
C LEU A 207 5.56 22.08 11.57
N ARG A 208 6.27 21.41 12.48
CA ARG A 208 7.58 20.79 12.23
C ARG A 208 7.60 19.27 12.24
N ASN A 209 6.48 18.60 12.51
CA ASN A 209 6.41 17.13 12.58
C ASN A 209 5.37 16.58 11.59
N PHE A 210 5.41 17.08 10.36
CA PHE A 210 4.59 16.57 9.26
C PHE A 210 5.47 15.71 8.36
N ARG A 211 4.94 14.57 7.92
CA ARG A 211 5.48 13.84 6.76
C ARG A 211 5.62 14.86 5.62
N THR A 212 6.73 14.86 4.91
CA THR A 212 6.93 15.72 3.73
C THR A 212 6.29 15.00 2.53
N PRO A 213 5.76 15.70 1.51
CA PRO A 213 5.41 15.05 0.25
C PRO A 213 6.69 14.68 -0.48
N ALA A 214 7.37 13.63 -0.03
CA ALA A 214 8.67 13.18 -0.52
C ALA A 214 8.62 11.66 -0.82
N LEU A 215 9.53 11.21 -1.66
CA LEU A 215 9.71 9.80 -2.01
C LEU A 215 10.73 9.17 -1.05
N ASP A 216 10.33 9.05 0.22
CA ASP A 216 11.21 8.71 1.35
C ASP A 216 10.84 7.37 2.03
N LEU A 217 9.86 6.64 1.48
CA LEU A 217 9.39 5.36 2.02
C LEU A 217 8.94 5.47 3.49
N ASP A 218 8.31 6.57 3.87
CA ASP A 218 7.70 6.71 5.20
C ASP A 218 6.60 5.66 5.46
N SER A 219 6.00 5.11 4.40
CA SER A 219 5.11 3.93 4.48
C SER A 219 5.83 2.68 5.02
N VAL A 220 7.15 2.57 4.85
CA VAL A 220 8.01 1.48 5.34
C VAL A 220 8.64 1.87 6.69
N TYR A 221 9.29 3.03 6.76
CA TYR A 221 10.16 3.38 7.88
C TYR A 221 9.51 4.23 8.98
N ARG A 222 8.39 4.89 8.69
CA ARG A 222 7.88 6.03 9.48
C ARG A 222 9.02 7.03 9.79
N HIS A 223 9.09 7.54 11.02
CA HIS A 223 10.19 8.42 11.48
C HIS A 223 11.29 7.61 12.21
N GLY A 224 11.55 6.37 11.79
CA GLY A 224 12.63 5.52 12.33
C GLY A 224 12.28 4.73 13.60
N SER A 225 13.24 3.92 14.06
CA SER A 225 13.10 2.95 15.16
C SER A 225 12.75 3.57 16.51
N GLU A 226 13.17 4.82 16.79
CA GLU A 226 12.82 5.50 18.03
C GLU A 226 11.32 5.86 18.13
N THR A 227 10.68 6.16 17.00
CA THR A 227 9.29 6.65 16.97
C THR A 227 8.29 5.55 16.63
N ALA A 228 8.74 4.50 15.95
CA ALA A 228 7.96 3.34 15.59
C ALA A 228 8.72 2.04 15.91
N PRO A 229 9.09 1.81 17.20
CA PRO A 229 9.90 0.65 17.59
C PRO A 229 9.24 -0.69 17.26
N TYR A 230 7.90 -0.72 17.18
CA TYR A 230 7.15 -1.91 16.81
C TYR A 230 7.40 -2.39 15.36
N LEU A 231 8.06 -1.59 14.51
CA LEU A 231 8.42 -1.98 13.15
C LEU A 231 9.79 -2.66 13.07
N TYR A 232 10.62 -2.54 14.10
CA TYR A 232 12.02 -2.96 14.09
C TYR A 232 12.25 -4.11 15.06
N ASP A 233 13.17 -5.00 14.70
CA ASP A 233 13.49 -6.18 15.50
C ASP A 233 14.44 -5.82 16.65
N HIS A 234 13.88 -5.60 17.83
CA HIS A 234 14.68 -5.25 19.02
C HIS A 234 15.25 -6.47 19.77
N GLU A 235 14.86 -7.68 19.39
CA GLU A 235 15.28 -8.91 20.07
C GLU A 235 16.40 -9.61 19.29
N GLY A 236 16.33 -9.62 17.96
CA GLY A 236 17.38 -10.13 17.08
C GLY A 236 18.34 -9.03 16.62
N ASP A 237 17.87 -8.17 15.72
CA ASP A 237 18.70 -7.16 15.07
C ASP A 237 17.98 -5.82 14.86
N GLU A 238 18.41 -4.80 15.60
CA GLU A 238 17.76 -3.47 15.60
C GLU A 238 17.82 -2.74 14.24
N ALA A 239 18.66 -3.20 13.31
CA ALA A 239 18.68 -2.68 11.95
C ALA A 239 17.63 -3.34 11.04
N HIS A 240 17.07 -4.49 11.41
CA HIS A 240 16.03 -5.18 10.64
C HIS A 240 14.63 -4.69 10.98
N LEU A 241 13.76 -4.77 9.99
CA LEU A 241 12.32 -4.62 10.12
C LEU A 241 11.67 -5.97 10.37
N ILE A 242 10.62 -5.99 11.19
CA ILE A 242 9.87 -7.22 11.53
C ILE A 242 8.93 -7.59 10.38
N THR A 243 8.91 -8.87 10.05
CA THR A 243 7.98 -9.51 9.12
C THR A 243 7.04 -10.47 9.84
N GLY A 244 5.93 -10.82 9.20
CA GLY A 244 5.01 -11.87 9.64
C GLY A 244 5.17 -13.16 8.83
N GLU A 245 4.24 -14.06 9.05
CA GLU A 245 4.09 -15.35 8.38
C GLU A 245 2.70 -15.40 7.73
N ALA A 246 2.61 -15.90 6.50
CA ALA A 246 1.33 -16.14 5.85
C ALA A 246 0.54 -17.24 6.59
N GLU A 247 -0.79 -17.17 6.59
CA GLU A 247 -1.64 -18.12 7.30
C GLU A 247 -1.81 -19.42 6.49
N GLY A 248 -1.67 -20.56 7.16
CA GLY A 248 -1.87 -21.88 6.55
C GLY A 248 -3.34 -22.10 6.13
N ILE A 249 -3.55 -22.81 5.03
CA ILE A 249 -4.90 -23.22 4.60
C ILE A 249 -5.13 -24.72 4.85
N GLY A 250 -6.17 -25.03 5.63
CA GLY A 250 -6.62 -26.39 5.86
C GLY A 250 -5.57 -27.20 6.63
N ASP A 251 -5.02 -28.23 6.00
CA ASP A 251 -3.94 -29.06 6.58
C ASP A 251 -2.53 -28.56 6.17
N ARG A 252 -2.42 -27.44 5.44
CA ARG A 252 -1.13 -26.83 5.07
C ARG A 252 -0.58 -26.03 6.25
N ALA A 253 0.73 -26.10 6.45
CA ALA A 253 1.42 -25.30 7.45
C ALA A 253 1.35 -23.81 7.10
N ASP A 254 1.54 -22.98 8.13
CA ASP A 254 1.75 -21.54 7.96
C ASP A 254 2.95 -21.27 7.05
N GLY A 255 2.93 -20.11 6.41
CA GLY A 255 4.04 -19.59 5.61
C GLY A 255 5.27 -19.32 6.46
N LEU A 256 6.39 -19.11 5.77
CA LEU A 256 7.66 -18.81 6.44
C LEU A 256 7.71 -17.36 6.92
N PRO A 257 8.60 -17.01 7.88
CA PRO A 257 8.89 -15.62 8.18
C PRO A 257 9.24 -14.85 6.91
N GLY A 258 8.65 -13.68 6.71
CA GLY A 258 8.86 -12.87 5.51
C GLY A 258 7.88 -13.15 4.37
N THR A 259 6.84 -13.97 4.60
CA THR A 259 5.76 -14.23 3.62
C THR A 259 4.49 -13.40 3.84
N ASP A 260 4.37 -12.70 4.97
CA ASP A 260 3.35 -11.67 5.20
C ASP A 260 3.95 -10.49 5.99
N LEU A 261 3.22 -9.38 6.03
CA LEU A 261 3.51 -8.25 6.93
C LEU A 261 3.30 -8.67 8.39
N GLN A 262 4.01 -8.01 9.31
CA GLN A 262 3.72 -8.16 10.72
C GLN A 262 2.29 -7.70 11.01
N ARG A 263 1.49 -8.54 11.66
CA ARG A 263 0.10 -8.25 11.99
C ARG A 263 -0.14 -8.23 13.50
N ASN A 264 -1.09 -7.42 13.94
CA ASN A 264 -1.56 -7.46 15.32
C ASN A 264 -2.49 -8.68 15.56
N GLY A 265 -2.90 -8.90 16.81
CA GLY A 265 -3.81 -9.99 17.17
C GLY A 265 -5.23 -9.91 16.57
N GLN A 266 -5.52 -8.92 15.72
CA GLN A 266 -6.76 -8.79 14.93
C GLN A 266 -6.50 -8.95 13.42
N GLY A 267 -5.31 -9.39 13.01
CA GLY A 267 -4.95 -9.62 11.60
C GLY A 267 -4.66 -8.34 10.80
N ARG A 268 -4.53 -7.17 11.45
CA ARG A 268 -4.22 -5.91 10.76
C ARG A 268 -2.72 -5.70 10.66
N ALA A 269 -2.24 -5.34 9.46
CA ALA A 269 -0.83 -5.04 9.24
C ALA A 269 -0.36 -3.85 10.08
N LEU A 270 0.83 -4.00 10.67
CA LEU A 270 1.54 -2.97 11.41
C LEU A 270 2.52 -2.26 10.45
N ILE A 271 2.02 -1.24 9.74
CA ILE A 271 2.78 -0.55 8.68
C ILE A 271 2.65 0.98 8.77
N GLY A 272 3.49 1.70 8.02
CA GLY A 272 3.57 3.16 7.99
C GLY A 272 2.34 3.87 7.43
N ASP A 273 1.73 3.28 6.40
CA ASP A 273 0.49 3.72 5.77
C ASP A 273 -0.46 2.52 5.64
N PRO A 274 -1.63 2.52 6.33
CA PRO A 274 -2.55 1.38 6.28
C PRO A 274 -3.16 1.14 4.90
N ARG A 275 -3.06 2.09 3.95
CA ARG A 275 -3.52 1.90 2.57
C ARG A 275 -2.68 0.86 1.82
N ASN A 276 -1.46 0.60 2.29
CA ASN A 276 -0.63 -0.47 1.78
C ASN A 276 -1.07 -1.88 2.23
N ASP A 277 -2.21 -2.03 2.93
CA ASP A 277 -2.83 -3.32 3.24
C ASP A 277 -4.22 -3.46 2.58
N GLU A 278 -4.54 -2.65 1.57
CA GLU A 278 -5.87 -2.62 0.93
C GLU A 278 -6.22 -3.88 0.12
N ASN A 279 -5.22 -4.43 -0.55
CA ASN A 279 -5.29 -5.68 -1.28
C ASN A 279 -3.99 -6.46 -1.09
N VAL A 280 -4.04 -7.76 -1.28
CA VAL A 280 -2.90 -8.66 -1.05
C VAL A 280 -1.70 -8.28 -1.94
N VAL A 281 -1.91 -7.83 -3.18
CA VAL A 281 -0.79 -7.50 -4.08
C VAL A 281 -0.01 -6.27 -3.58
N VAL A 282 -0.72 -5.23 -3.13
CA VAL A 282 -0.09 -4.05 -2.52
C VAL A 282 0.57 -4.38 -1.17
N SER A 283 -0.05 -5.24 -0.35
CA SER A 283 0.53 -5.63 0.95
C SER A 283 1.80 -6.46 0.78
N GLN A 284 1.82 -7.33 -0.22
CA GLN A 284 3.00 -8.10 -0.59
C GLN A 284 4.08 -7.20 -1.23
N LEU A 285 3.71 -6.11 -1.92
CA LEU A 285 4.69 -5.14 -2.42
C LEU A 285 5.33 -4.34 -1.28
N GLN A 286 4.53 -3.92 -0.29
CA GLN A 286 5.04 -3.36 0.97
C GLN A 286 6.00 -4.32 1.65
N LEU A 287 5.66 -5.62 1.71
CA LEU A 287 6.52 -6.66 2.26
C LEU A 287 7.81 -6.81 1.46
N ALA A 288 7.76 -6.76 0.12
CA ALA A 288 8.95 -6.80 -0.72
C ALA A 288 9.93 -5.65 -0.41
N PHE A 289 9.45 -4.44 -0.13
CA PHE A 289 10.31 -3.34 0.33
C PHE A 289 10.88 -3.58 1.75
N VAL A 290 10.12 -4.21 2.64
CA VAL A 290 10.60 -4.61 3.99
C VAL A 290 11.70 -5.68 3.87
N ASN A 291 11.47 -6.73 3.07
CA ASN A 291 12.43 -7.78 2.79
C ASN A 291 13.67 -7.23 2.08
N PHE A 292 13.50 -6.33 1.11
CA PHE A 292 14.59 -5.63 0.43
C PHE A 292 15.47 -4.87 1.43
N HIS A 293 14.87 -4.10 2.33
CA HIS A 293 15.62 -3.41 3.39
C HIS A 293 16.41 -4.40 4.24
N ASN A 294 15.78 -5.50 4.65
CA ASN A 294 16.42 -6.49 5.49
C ASN A 294 17.62 -7.16 4.80
N ARG A 295 17.50 -7.45 3.50
CA ARG A 295 18.60 -7.95 2.68
C ARG A 295 19.71 -6.91 2.49
N VAL A 296 19.36 -5.64 2.33
CA VAL A 296 20.36 -4.55 2.26
C VAL A 296 21.16 -4.44 3.55
N VAL A 297 20.51 -4.58 4.72
CA VAL A 297 21.21 -4.63 6.02
C VAL A 297 22.24 -5.76 6.06
N ASP A 298 21.85 -6.96 5.59
CA ASP A 298 22.75 -8.11 5.55
C ASP A 298 23.90 -7.90 4.56
N HIS A 299 23.58 -7.36 3.39
CA HIS A 299 24.56 -7.03 2.37
C HIS A 299 25.60 -6.03 2.90
N LEU A 300 25.15 -4.98 3.59
CA LEU A 300 26.02 -3.96 4.20
C LEU A 300 26.91 -4.51 5.32
N ARG A 301 26.52 -5.60 5.98
CA ARG A 301 27.39 -6.27 6.96
C ARG A 301 28.39 -7.23 6.33
N GLY A 302 28.16 -7.60 5.09
CA GLY A 302 29.01 -8.51 4.32
C GLY A 302 29.60 -7.84 3.07
N PRO A 303 29.26 -8.30 1.86
CA PRO A 303 29.89 -7.83 0.61
C PRO A 303 29.77 -6.32 0.34
N GLY A 304 28.71 -5.71 0.84
CA GLY A 304 28.40 -4.29 0.69
C GLY A 304 29.00 -3.38 1.75
N ALA A 305 29.84 -3.86 2.66
CA ALA A 305 30.36 -3.06 3.79
C ALA A 305 31.07 -1.76 3.37
N SER A 306 31.60 -1.69 2.15
CA SER A 306 32.20 -0.45 1.61
C SER A 306 31.19 0.61 1.18
N LEU A 307 29.89 0.28 1.15
CA LEU A 307 28.81 1.22 0.82
C LEU A 307 28.35 2.02 2.06
N ILE A 308 28.82 1.66 3.25
CA ILE A 308 28.63 2.40 4.49
C ILE A 308 29.60 3.59 4.52
N GLU A 309 29.07 4.79 4.71
CA GLU A 309 29.83 6.03 4.87
C GLU A 309 30.47 6.13 6.27
N ASP A 310 31.51 6.95 6.42
CA ASP A 310 32.33 6.98 7.65
C ASP A 310 31.56 7.44 8.91
N ASP A 311 30.45 8.16 8.75
CA ASP A 311 29.65 8.76 9.82
C ASP A 311 28.22 8.19 9.98
N GLU A 312 27.93 7.05 9.36
CA GLU A 312 26.62 6.38 9.45
C GLU A 312 26.71 4.95 10.02
N GLY A 313 25.61 4.48 10.62
CA GLY A 313 25.44 3.09 11.01
C GLY A 313 24.83 2.25 9.90
N VAL A 314 24.70 0.94 10.13
CA VAL A 314 24.14 -0.01 9.14
C VAL A 314 22.68 0.33 8.81
N LEU A 315 21.88 0.71 9.81
CA LEU A 315 20.47 1.05 9.61
C LEU A 315 20.33 2.31 8.74
N GLU A 316 21.09 3.36 9.05
CA GLU A 316 21.09 4.61 8.29
C GLU A 316 21.55 4.38 6.83
N ALA A 317 22.63 3.61 6.65
CA ALA A 317 23.13 3.21 5.33
C ALA A 317 22.08 2.41 4.54
N ALA A 318 21.40 1.47 5.19
CA ALA A 318 20.36 0.66 4.56
C ALA A 318 19.16 1.52 4.14
N GLN A 319 18.67 2.40 5.01
CA GLN A 319 17.58 3.31 4.66
C GLN A 319 17.96 4.26 3.51
N ARG A 320 19.19 4.80 3.52
CA ARG A 320 19.72 5.66 2.45
C ARG A 320 19.74 4.92 1.11
N LEU A 321 20.35 3.73 1.06
CA LEU A 321 20.43 2.94 -0.16
C LEU A 321 19.05 2.51 -0.67
N VAL A 322 18.16 2.05 0.22
CA VAL A 322 16.81 1.62 -0.18
C VAL A 322 16.01 2.80 -0.75
N ARG A 323 16.06 3.98 -0.11
CA ARG A 323 15.42 5.20 -0.63
C ARG A 323 15.99 5.60 -1.99
N TRP A 324 17.32 5.57 -2.17
CA TRP A 324 17.94 5.91 -3.45
C TRP A 324 17.55 4.93 -4.56
N HIS A 325 17.50 3.63 -4.28
CA HIS A 325 17.02 2.64 -5.25
C HIS A 325 15.53 2.83 -5.56
N TYR A 326 14.68 3.10 -4.57
CA TYR A 326 13.27 3.41 -4.80
C TYR A 326 13.08 4.67 -5.68
N GLN A 327 13.77 5.75 -5.37
CA GLN A 327 13.75 6.99 -6.18
C GLN A 327 14.26 6.75 -7.60
N TRP A 328 15.28 5.91 -7.75
CA TRP A 328 15.76 5.46 -9.06
C TRP A 328 14.68 4.69 -9.81
N LEU A 329 14.02 3.71 -9.19
CA LEU A 329 12.93 2.95 -9.78
C LEU A 329 11.79 3.87 -10.23
N VAL A 330 11.41 4.85 -9.42
CA VAL A 330 10.38 5.82 -9.79
C VAL A 330 10.78 6.60 -11.04
N ARG A 331 12.00 7.14 -11.09
CA ARG A 331 12.45 8.02 -12.19
C ARG A 331 12.85 7.27 -13.46
N HIS A 332 13.51 6.13 -13.33
CA HIS A 332 14.20 5.43 -14.43
C HIS A 332 13.54 4.11 -14.83
N ASP A 333 12.54 3.63 -14.09
CA ASP A 333 11.83 2.40 -14.42
C ASP A 333 10.31 2.64 -14.58
N LEU A 334 9.65 3.24 -13.57
CA LEU A 334 8.23 3.57 -13.62
C LEU A 334 7.93 4.65 -14.68
N LEU A 335 8.52 5.85 -14.58
CA LEU A 335 8.25 6.94 -15.53
C LEU A 335 8.49 6.54 -17.00
N PRO A 336 9.59 5.84 -17.35
CA PRO A 336 9.81 5.35 -18.72
C PRO A 336 8.87 4.22 -19.16
N ARG A 337 8.01 3.67 -18.28
CA ARG A 337 6.93 2.75 -18.68
C ARG A 337 5.62 3.49 -18.90
N ILE A 338 5.30 4.47 -18.05
CA ILE A 338 3.98 5.12 -18.03
C ILE A 338 3.93 6.43 -18.83
N CYS A 339 5.02 7.16 -19.00
CA CYS A 339 5.00 8.46 -19.68
C CYS A 339 5.31 8.34 -21.18
N ASP A 340 4.78 9.28 -21.96
CA ASP A 340 5.21 9.54 -23.33
C ASP A 340 6.72 9.81 -23.34
N ARG A 341 7.41 9.14 -24.26
CA ARG A 341 8.86 9.12 -24.32
C ARG A 341 9.43 10.49 -24.66
N TYR A 342 8.77 11.26 -25.52
CA TYR A 342 9.28 12.57 -25.94
C TYR A 342 9.07 13.62 -24.85
N VAL A 343 7.96 13.56 -24.14
CA VAL A 343 7.71 14.44 -22.99
C VAL A 343 8.67 14.15 -21.85
N LEU A 344 8.87 12.88 -21.49
CA LEU A 344 9.83 12.51 -20.45
C LEU A 344 11.26 12.92 -20.81
N ASP A 345 11.67 12.64 -22.04
CA ASP A 345 12.97 13.05 -22.59
C ASP A 345 13.18 14.57 -22.55
N ASP A 346 12.13 15.34 -22.79
CA ASP A 346 12.17 16.81 -22.72
C ASP A 346 12.33 17.30 -21.28
N VAL A 347 11.57 16.75 -20.32
CA VAL A 347 11.72 17.07 -18.89
C VAL A 347 13.14 16.76 -18.40
N GLU A 348 13.67 15.59 -18.74
CA GLU A 348 15.01 15.16 -18.34
C GLU A 348 16.13 16.03 -18.94
N ARG A 349 15.98 16.52 -20.18
CA ARG A 349 17.02 17.30 -20.87
C ARG A 349 16.91 18.80 -20.66
N ASN A 350 15.71 19.33 -20.56
CA ASN A 350 15.42 20.76 -20.52
C ASN A 350 14.91 21.25 -19.16
N GLY A 351 14.66 20.32 -18.22
CA GLY A 351 14.14 20.61 -16.89
C GLY A 351 12.62 20.76 -16.85
N ARG A 352 12.10 20.99 -15.65
CA ARG A 352 10.66 21.17 -15.38
C ARG A 352 10.21 22.61 -15.71
N GLU A 353 9.04 22.76 -16.34
CA GLU A 353 8.49 24.07 -16.70
C GLU A 353 7.24 24.45 -15.86
N PHE A 354 6.42 23.47 -15.51
CA PHE A 354 5.11 23.65 -14.88
C PHE A 354 5.06 23.18 -13.43
N PHE A 355 6.16 22.70 -12.86
CA PHE A 355 6.28 22.40 -11.44
C PHE A 355 6.88 23.56 -10.62
N LEU A 356 6.87 23.43 -9.29
CA LEU A 356 7.49 24.37 -8.36
C LEU A 356 8.97 24.65 -8.72
N PRO A 357 9.42 25.91 -8.66
CA PRO A 357 10.82 26.25 -8.93
C PRO A 357 11.76 25.72 -7.83
N GLU A 358 13.04 25.59 -8.17
CA GLU A 358 14.11 25.26 -7.21
C GLU A 358 14.04 26.15 -5.95
N GLY A 359 14.33 25.55 -4.79
CA GLY A 359 14.29 26.22 -3.49
C GLY A 359 12.87 26.45 -2.92
N SER A 360 11.83 25.94 -3.57
CA SER A 360 10.50 25.85 -2.98
C SER A 360 10.42 24.67 -2.00
N ASP A 361 9.66 24.80 -0.92
CA ASP A 361 9.33 23.61 -0.12
C ASP A 361 8.58 22.59 -1.01
N PRO A 362 8.83 21.27 -0.89
CA PRO A 362 8.11 20.25 -1.65
C PRO A 362 6.59 20.32 -1.45
N ALA A 363 5.83 20.20 -2.54
CA ALA A 363 4.36 20.05 -2.51
C ALA A 363 3.86 19.40 -3.80
N ILE A 364 2.69 18.78 -3.74
CA ILE A 364 2.07 18.01 -4.81
C ILE A 364 1.03 18.87 -5.52
N ALA A 365 1.04 18.84 -6.86
CA ALA A 365 0.01 19.50 -7.65
C ALA A 365 -1.37 18.83 -7.43
N VAL A 366 -2.43 19.61 -7.23
CA VAL A 366 -3.79 19.05 -7.16
C VAL A 366 -4.22 18.44 -8.49
N GLU A 367 -3.69 18.91 -9.61
CA GLU A 367 -3.88 18.34 -10.94
C GLU A 367 -3.21 16.96 -11.07
N PHE A 368 -2.07 16.76 -10.41
CA PHE A 368 -1.42 15.45 -10.31
C PHE A 368 -2.31 14.48 -9.51
N ALA A 369 -2.63 14.81 -8.26
CA ALA A 369 -3.31 13.87 -7.36
C ALA A 369 -4.82 13.71 -7.64
N GLY A 370 -5.45 14.76 -8.17
CA GLY A 370 -6.88 14.81 -8.48
C GLY A 370 -7.23 14.32 -9.87
N ALA A 371 -6.26 14.25 -10.80
CA ALA A 371 -6.51 13.84 -12.17
C ALA A 371 -5.40 12.98 -12.77
N ALA A 372 -4.22 13.55 -13.05
CA ALA A 372 -3.24 12.89 -13.91
C ALA A 372 -2.74 11.56 -13.34
N TYR A 373 -2.42 11.48 -12.04
CA TYR A 373 -1.92 10.27 -11.37
C TYR A 373 -3.01 9.24 -11.05
N ARG A 374 -4.29 9.55 -11.35
CA ARG A 374 -5.40 8.60 -11.27
C ARG A 374 -5.52 7.72 -12.52
N PHE A 375 -4.51 7.73 -13.40
CA PHE A 375 -4.39 6.81 -14.53
C PHE A 375 -4.29 5.35 -14.07
N GLY A 376 -3.71 5.11 -12.88
CA GLY A 376 -3.51 3.78 -12.32
C GLY A 376 -4.79 2.95 -12.26
N HIS A 377 -5.94 3.59 -11.97
CA HIS A 377 -7.25 2.92 -11.97
C HIS A 377 -7.63 2.26 -13.30
N SER A 378 -7.06 2.72 -14.42
CA SER A 378 -7.26 2.12 -15.73
C SER A 378 -6.35 0.90 -15.96
N MET A 379 -5.16 0.87 -15.35
CA MET A 379 -4.18 -0.22 -15.51
C MET A 379 -4.48 -1.46 -14.65
N ILE A 380 -5.26 -1.30 -13.58
CA ILE A 380 -5.60 -2.39 -12.64
C ILE A 380 -6.46 -3.47 -13.32
N ARG A 381 -6.08 -4.73 -13.12
CA ARG A 381 -6.82 -5.90 -13.62
C ARG A 381 -7.94 -6.34 -12.68
N HIS A 382 -8.89 -7.09 -13.23
CA HIS A 382 -9.93 -7.81 -12.45
C HIS A 382 -9.34 -8.93 -11.60
N GLU A 383 -8.34 -9.61 -12.13
CA GLU A 383 -7.70 -10.78 -11.53
C GLU A 383 -6.20 -10.74 -11.78
N TYR A 384 -5.42 -11.23 -10.82
CA TYR A 384 -3.96 -11.30 -10.89
C TYR A 384 -3.50 -12.74 -10.81
N ASP A 385 -2.53 -13.09 -11.65
CA ASP A 385 -1.89 -14.39 -11.67
C ASP A 385 -0.78 -14.43 -10.61
N VAL A 386 -1.15 -14.63 -9.34
CA VAL A 386 -0.26 -14.37 -8.20
C VAL A 386 0.79 -15.45 -7.97
N ASN A 387 0.53 -16.70 -8.35
CA ASN A 387 1.49 -17.82 -8.32
C ASN A 387 0.93 -19.01 -9.12
N GLU A 388 1.76 -20.03 -9.40
CA GLU A 388 1.33 -21.21 -10.15
C GLU A 388 0.19 -21.99 -9.46
N ALA A 389 0.15 -22.00 -8.12
CA ALA A 389 -0.81 -22.79 -7.36
C ALA A 389 -2.24 -22.23 -7.42
N SER A 390 -2.38 -20.91 -7.35
CA SER A 390 -3.66 -20.21 -7.31
C SER A 390 -4.10 -19.66 -8.66
N GLY A 391 -3.15 -19.38 -9.56
CA GLY A 391 -3.42 -18.78 -10.86
C GLY A 391 -4.08 -17.40 -10.74
N ASN A 392 -5.03 -17.11 -11.64
CA ASN A 392 -5.79 -15.86 -11.61
C ASN A 392 -6.75 -15.79 -10.42
N VAL A 393 -6.47 -14.87 -9.49
CA VAL A 393 -7.32 -14.60 -8.31
C VAL A 393 -7.96 -13.22 -8.46
N PRO A 394 -9.30 -13.09 -8.27
CA PRO A 394 -9.97 -11.81 -8.32
C PRO A 394 -9.42 -10.80 -7.30
N LEU A 395 -9.20 -9.56 -7.74
CA LEU A 395 -8.74 -8.48 -6.87
C LEU A 395 -9.80 -8.11 -5.83
N PHE A 396 -11.07 -8.11 -6.24
CA PHE A 396 -12.23 -7.82 -5.39
C PHE A 396 -13.25 -8.97 -5.42
N PRO A 397 -14.06 -9.12 -4.36
CA PRO A 397 -15.13 -10.10 -4.36
C PRO A 397 -16.16 -9.83 -5.46
N SER A 398 -16.37 -10.80 -6.36
CA SER A 398 -17.41 -10.75 -7.38
C SER A 398 -18.58 -11.68 -7.01
N GLY A 399 -19.51 -11.19 -6.19
CA GLY A 399 -20.76 -11.90 -5.83
C GLY A 399 -20.70 -12.79 -4.58
N MET A 400 -21.78 -13.53 -4.32
CA MET A 400 -21.91 -14.42 -3.15
C MET A 400 -21.22 -15.77 -3.40
N GLY A 401 -20.06 -16.00 -2.79
CA GLY A 401 -19.39 -17.29 -2.73
C GLY A 401 -18.07 -17.26 -1.95
N ASP A 402 -17.60 -18.42 -1.49
CA ASP A 402 -16.35 -18.61 -0.72
C ASP A 402 -15.12 -18.71 -1.64
N THR A 403 -15.10 -18.00 -2.77
CA THR A 403 -13.93 -18.05 -3.68
C THR A 403 -12.83 -17.15 -3.10
N PRO A 404 -11.56 -17.60 -3.05
CA PRO A 404 -10.45 -16.75 -2.61
C PRO A 404 -10.40 -15.46 -3.42
N THR A 405 -10.09 -14.35 -2.74
CA THR A 405 -9.94 -13.03 -3.35
C THR A 405 -8.70 -12.37 -2.78
N LEU A 406 -8.09 -11.46 -3.51
CA LEU A 406 -6.92 -10.69 -3.04
C LEU A 406 -7.34 -9.51 -2.15
N ARG A 407 -8.43 -9.67 -1.38
CA ARG A 407 -8.89 -8.66 -0.44
C ARG A 407 -7.87 -8.54 0.70
N GLY A 408 -7.43 -7.31 0.98
CA GLY A 408 -6.46 -7.05 2.04
C GLY A 408 -7.11 -6.92 3.42
N PHE A 409 -6.38 -6.28 4.34
CA PHE A 409 -6.73 -6.08 5.73
C PHE A 409 -6.88 -7.36 6.56
N GLY A 410 -6.43 -8.50 6.07
CA GLY A 410 -6.39 -9.75 6.83
C GLY A 410 -5.05 -10.45 6.62
N PRO A 411 -4.73 -11.49 7.41
CA PRO A 411 -3.61 -12.39 7.13
C PRO A 411 -3.63 -12.83 5.68
N VAL A 412 -2.47 -12.81 5.04
CA VAL A 412 -2.31 -13.35 3.69
C VAL A 412 -2.31 -14.86 3.80
N GLU A 413 -3.20 -15.52 3.08
CA GLU A 413 -3.20 -16.98 3.03
C GLU A 413 -1.96 -17.46 2.24
N SER A 414 -1.36 -18.57 2.68
CA SER A 414 -0.09 -19.09 2.14
C SER A 414 -0.09 -19.38 0.63
N ASP A 415 -1.24 -19.64 0.01
CA ASP A 415 -1.36 -19.81 -1.45
C ASP A 415 -1.69 -18.51 -2.19
N LEU A 416 -1.83 -17.39 -1.50
CA LEU A 416 -1.99 -16.04 -2.06
C LEU A 416 -0.72 -15.19 -1.96
N VAL A 417 0.37 -15.75 -1.40
CA VAL A 417 1.72 -15.15 -1.45
C VAL A 417 2.11 -14.91 -2.90
N VAL A 418 2.55 -13.70 -3.20
CA VAL A 418 2.79 -13.25 -4.58
C VAL A 418 4.18 -13.70 -5.04
N ASP A 419 4.21 -14.46 -6.12
CA ASP A 419 5.40 -14.71 -6.94
C ASP A 419 5.57 -13.55 -7.93
N TRP A 420 6.52 -12.66 -7.61
CA TRP A 420 6.76 -11.45 -8.40
C TRP A 420 7.23 -11.73 -9.83
N THR A 421 7.80 -12.91 -10.11
CA THR A 421 8.23 -13.28 -11.47
C THR A 421 7.05 -13.36 -12.43
N ARG A 422 5.83 -13.60 -11.93
CA ARG A 422 4.62 -13.65 -12.75
C ARG A 422 4.06 -12.27 -13.08
N LEU A 423 4.40 -11.24 -12.31
CA LEU A 423 3.82 -9.89 -12.46
C LEU A 423 4.84 -8.84 -12.93
N LEU A 424 6.12 -9.20 -13.00
CA LEU A 424 7.24 -8.35 -13.42
C LEU A 424 7.97 -8.98 -14.60
N ASP A 425 8.50 -8.13 -15.48
CA ASP A 425 9.40 -8.55 -16.54
C ASP A 425 10.76 -8.92 -15.96
N THR A 426 11.06 -10.22 -15.93
CA THR A 426 12.38 -10.75 -15.52
C THR A 426 13.32 -10.95 -16.71
N GLY A 427 12.94 -10.49 -17.91
CA GLY A 427 13.72 -10.57 -19.15
C GLY A 427 13.52 -11.84 -19.98
N ASP A 428 12.64 -12.75 -19.54
CA ASP A 428 12.16 -13.90 -20.33
C ASP A 428 10.90 -13.57 -21.16
N GLY A 429 10.21 -12.47 -20.83
CA GLY A 429 8.97 -12.04 -21.46
C GLY A 429 7.73 -12.81 -21.01
N ASP A 430 7.80 -13.58 -19.92
CA ASP A 430 6.68 -14.35 -19.38
C ASP A 430 6.14 -13.70 -18.11
N TYR A 431 5.26 -12.71 -18.28
CA TYR A 431 4.63 -12.00 -17.17
C TYR A 431 3.21 -11.56 -17.53
N GLN A 432 2.38 -11.36 -16.51
CA GLN A 432 1.06 -10.78 -16.67
C GLN A 432 1.18 -9.30 -17.02
N HIS A 433 0.54 -8.91 -18.12
CA HIS A 433 0.48 -7.52 -18.60
C HIS A 433 -0.52 -6.67 -17.81
N ALA A 434 -0.28 -5.37 -17.67
CA ALA A 434 -1.26 -4.42 -17.16
C ALA A 434 -2.38 -4.19 -18.20
N ARG A 435 -3.53 -3.64 -17.78
CA ARG A 435 -4.49 -3.06 -18.74
C ARG A 435 -3.92 -1.79 -19.37
N LYS A 436 -4.33 -1.48 -20.59
CA LYS A 436 -4.07 -0.19 -21.23
C LYS A 436 -4.68 0.97 -20.46
N ILE A 437 -4.05 2.14 -20.53
CA ILE A 437 -4.58 3.41 -20.05
C ILE A 437 -5.68 3.88 -21.00
N ASP A 438 -6.92 3.62 -20.61
CA ASP A 438 -8.13 3.89 -21.37
C ASP A 438 -9.19 4.58 -20.48
N PRO A 439 -10.06 5.46 -21.05
CA PRO A 439 -11.21 6.00 -20.32
C PRO A 439 -12.25 4.95 -19.89
N LEU A 440 -12.20 3.73 -20.42
CA LEU A 440 -13.07 2.61 -20.05
C LEU A 440 -12.49 1.77 -18.91
N LEU A 441 -13.19 1.77 -17.78
CA LEU A 441 -12.79 1.08 -16.55
C LEU A 441 -13.50 -0.27 -16.41
N ALA A 442 -12.80 -1.17 -15.73
CA ALA A 442 -13.29 -2.47 -15.27
C ALA A 442 -14.66 -2.38 -14.55
N PRO A 443 -15.66 -3.26 -14.83
CA PRO A 443 -16.96 -3.22 -14.14
C PRO A 443 -16.88 -3.32 -12.62
N ALA A 444 -15.90 -4.06 -12.07
CA ALA A 444 -15.68 -4.16 -10.62
C ALA A 444 -15.41 -2.80 -9.95
N LEU A 445 -14.94 -1.80 -10.70
CA LEU A 445 -14.68 -0.45 -10.18
C LEU A 445 -15.95 0.44 -10.12
N PHE A 446 -17.11 -0.09 -10.53
CA PHE A 446 -18.40 0.59 -10.44
C PHE A 446 -19.29 0.07 -9.30
N ASP A 447 -18.88 -1.00 -8.62
CA ASP A 447 -19.63 -1.67 -7.55
C ASP A 447 -18.70 -1.91 -6.35
N LEU A 448 -18.05 -0.85 -5.86
CA LEU A 448 -17.08 -0.95 -4.77
C LEU A 448 -17.79 -1.21 -3.42
N PRO A 449 -17.32 -2.18 -2.61
CA PRO A 449 -17.95 -2.55 -1.33
C PRO A 449 -17.59 -1.55 -0.21
N MET A 450 -17.98 -0.28 -0.36
CA MET A 450 -17.63 0.83 0.53
C MET A 450 -18.78 1.80 0.75
N PRO A 451 -18.91 2.45 1.92
CA PRO A 451 -19.88 3.53 2.08
C PRO A 451 -19.59 4.72 1.17
N GLY A 452 -20.66 5.28 0.61
CA GLY A 452 -20.60 6.45 -0.26
C GLY A 452 -21.11 6.11 -1.64
N GLU A 453 -20.40 6.61 -2.65
CA GLU A 453 -20.68 6.34 -4.05
C GLU A 453 -19.97 5.04 -4.47
N ASP A 454 -20.66 4.10 -5.08
CA ASP A 454 -20.08 2.78 -5.38
C ASP A 454 -19.16 2.82 -6.61
N SER A 455 -19.32 3.87 -7.43
CA SER A 455 -18.54 4.10 -8.64
C SER A 455 -17.26 4.89 -8.41
N LEU A 456 -16.12 4.26 -8.68
CA LEU A 456 -14.81 4.91 -8.68
C LEU A 456 -14.73 6.02 -9.73
N ALA A 457 -15.32 5.81 -10.91
CA ALA A 457 -15.36 6.81 -11.96
C ALA A 457 -16.08 8.08 -11.48
N LEU A 458 -17.22 7.92 -10.83
CA LEU A 458 -17.96 9.05 -10.27
C LEU A 458 -17.19 9.74 -9.15
N ARG A 459 -16.54 8.99 -8.26
CA ARG A 459 -15.67 9.55 -7.22
C ARG A 459 -14.56 10.41 -7.80
N ASN A 460 -13.89 9.94 -8.85
CA ASN A 460 -12.82 10.69 -9.51
C ASN A 460 -13.35 11.99 -10.15
N LEU A 461 -14.48 11.92 -10.84
CA LEU A 461 -15.10 13.08 -11.49
C LEU A 461 -15.56 14.14 -10.47
N LEU A 462 -16.27 13.73 -9.43
CA LEU A 462 -16.69 14.63 -8.34
C LEU A 462 -15.49 15.19 -7.58
N ARG A 463 -14.41 14.42 -7.43
CA ARG A 463 -13.19 14.91 -6.80
C ARG A 463 -12.52 15.98 -7.65
N GLY A 464 -12.43 15.79 -8.97
CA GLY A 464 -11.92 16.82 -9.88
C GLY A 464 -12.74 18.11 -9.82
N GLU A 465 -14.07 18.00 -9.76
CA GLU A 465 -14.97 19.15 -9.58
C GLU A 465 -14.75 19.84 -8.23
N ALA A 466 -14.69 19.08 -7.13
CA ALA A 466 -14.47 19.62 -5.78
C ALA A 466 -13.12 20.34 -5.63
N LEU A 467 -12.10 19.91 -6.39
CA LEU A 467 -10.79 20.55 -6.46
C LEU A 467 -10.75 21.73 -7.45
N GLY A 468 -11.85 22.00 -8.15
CA GLY A 468 -11.95 23.07 -9.14
C GLY A 468 -11.00 22.88 -10.33
N LEU A 469 -10.71 21.64 -10.73
CA LEU A 469 -9.76 21.39 -11.82
C LEU A 469 -10.26 22.02 -13.13
N ALA A 470 -9.34 22.59 -13.90
CA ALA A 470 -9.61 23.11 -15.23
C ALA A 470 -9.89 21.96 -16.22
N SER A 471 -10.36 22.32 -17.43
CA SER A 471 -10.54 21.32 -18.48
C SER A 471 -9.19 20.80 -18.97
N GLY A 472 -9.17 19.57 -19.50
CA GLY A 472 -7.95 19.01 -20.09
C GLY A 472 -7.40 19.86 -21.23
N GLN A 473 -8.29 20.40 -22.05
CA GLN A 473 -7.95 21.26 -23.18
C GLN A 473 -7.38 22.61 -22.73
N ASP A 474 -7.87 23.22 -21.65
CA ASP A 474 -7.29 24.45 -21.11
C ASP A 474 -5.90 24.22 -20.52
N VAL A 475 -5.71 23.09 -19.84
CA VAL A 475 -4.38 22.68 -19.36
C VAL A 475 -3.44 22.46 -20.54
N ALA A 476 -3.86 21.75 -21.59
CA ALA A 476 -3.06 21.57 -22.81
C ALA A 476 -2.65 22.91 -23.43
N ARG A 477 -3.61 23.83 -23.65
CA ARG A 477 -3.35 25.19 -24.16
C ARG A 477 -2.36 25.95 -23.28
N ARG A 478 -2.49 25.82 -21.95
CA ARG A 478 -1.60 26.47 -20.98
C ARG A 478 -0.17 25.92 -21.01
N MET A 479 -0.01 24.65 -21.36
CA MET A 479 1.28 24.00 -21.59
C MET A 479 1.86 24.27 -23.00
N GLY A 480 1.11 24.93 -23.89
CA GLY A 480 1.49 25.08 -25.28
C GLY A 480 1.38 23.78 -26.10
N ILE A 481 0.61 22.81 -25.60
CA ILE A 481 0.27 21.56 -26.28
C ILE A 481 -1.02 21.80 -27.07
N ASP A 482 -1.05 21.33 -28.33
CA ASP A 482 -2.27 21.40 -29.15
C ASP A 482 -3.38 20.55 -28.50
N PRO A 483 -4.50 21.14 -28.07
CA PRO A 483 -5.54 20.42 -27.33
C PRO A 483 -6.28 19.46 -28.25
N ILE A 484 -6.52 18.23 -27.78
CA ILE A 484 -7.35 17.26 -28.48
C ILE A 484 -8.83 17.59 -28.25
N GLY A 485 -9.59 17.71 -29.33
CA GLY A 485 -11.03 17.97 -29.23
C GLY A 485 -11.80 16.70 -28.88
N ASN A 486 -12.90 16.81 -28.12
CA ASN A 486 -13.79 15.67 -27.84
C ASN A 486 -14.26 14.92 -29.10
N GLN A 487 -14.33 15.58 -30.26
CA GLN A 487 -14.67 14.96 -31.54
C GLN A 487 -13.60 13.99 -32.04
N GLU A 488 -12.33 14.25 -31.73
CA GLU A 488 -11.19 13.45 -32.19
C GLU A 488 -11.07 12.14 -31.42
N PHE A 489 -11.63 12.07 -30.21
CA PHE A 489 -11.77 10.84 -29.42
C PHE A 489 -12.83 9.86 -29.95
N GLY A 490 -13.56 10.21 -31.01
CA GLY A 490 -14.49 9.31 -31.69
C GLY A 490 -15.95 9.71 -31.48
N ASP A 491 -16.61 10.00 -32.59
CA ASP A 491 -18.00 10.50 -32.61
C ASP A 491 -19.02 9.52 -32.03
N ASP A 492 -18.74 8.21 -32.09
CA ASP A 492 -19.60 7.13 -31.62
C ASP A 492 -19.30 6.69 -30.17
N SER A 493 -18.34 7.33 -29.48
CA SER A 493 -18.02 7.01 -28.09
C SER A 493 -19.18 7.38 -27.16
N PRO A 494 -19.68 6.46 -26.29
CA PRO A 494 -20.72 6.76 -25.32
C PRO A 494 -20.38 7.94 -24.40
N ILE A 495 -19.09 8.11 -24.09
CA ILE A 495 -18.57 9.21 -23.26
C ILE A 495 -18.70 10.53 -24.02
N VAL A 496 -18.25 10.57 -25.27
CA VAL A 496 -18.34 11.76 -26.14
C VAL A 496 -19.81 12.13 -26.40
N GLU A 497 -20.68 11.13 -26.61
CA GLU A 497 -22.12 11.36 -26.73
C GLU A 497 -22.71 11.96 -25.43
N ALA A 498 -22.34 11.44 -24.26
CA ALA A 498 -22.78 11.97 -22.97
C ALA A 498 -22.34 13.42 -22.76
N LEU A 499 -21.06 13.73 -23.07
CA LEU A 499 -20.51 15.08 -23.03
C LEU A 499 -21.27 16.04 -23.97
N ARG A 500 -21.69 15.59 -25.16
CA ARG A 500 -22.44 16.39 -26.14
C ARG A 500 -23.88 16.68 -25.76
N ARG A 501 -24.55 15.78 -25.02
CA ARG A 501 -26.02 15.82 -24.79
C ARG A 501 -26.49 16.91 -23.81
N ARG A 502 -25.61 17.55 -23.02
CA ARG A 502 -26.01 18.52 -21.96
C ARG A 502 -25.70 19.98 -22.32
N GLU A 503 -26.41 20.91 -21.68
CA GLU A 503 -26.89 22.23 -22.18
C GLU A 503 -25.86 23.31 -22.63
N ARG A 504 -24.56 23.00 -22.73
CA ARG A 504 -23.59 23.83 -23.47
C ARG A 504 -23.30 23.24 -24.84
N GLY A 505 -24.33 23.10 -25.67
CA GLY A 505 -24.29 22.35 -26.94
C GLY A 505 -22.94 22.37 -27.67
N ALA A 506 -22.35 21.18 -27.85
CA ALA A 506 -21.08 20.94 -28.54
C ALA A 506 -19.82 21.51 -27.87
N ASP A 507 -19.80 21.64 -26.54
CA ASP A 507 -18.60 22.00 -25.79
C ASP A 507 -17.43 21.02 -26.07
N PRO A 508 -16.29 21.50 -26.59
CA PRO A 508 -15.16 20.65 -26.95
C PRO A 508 -14.33 20.22 -25.73
N ASP A 509 -14.61 20.78 -24.55
CA ASP A 509 -13.78 20.60 -23.37
C ASP A 509 -14.30 19.47 -22.46
N ALA A 510 -13.41 18.82 -21.72
CA ALA A 510 -13.70 17.66 -20.88
C ALA A 510 -13.03 17.72 -19.49
N PRO A 511 -13.53 16.97 -18.49
CA PRO A 511 -12.86 16.85 -17.20
C PRO A 511 -11.40 16.40 -17.39
N LEU A 512 -10.45 17.02 -16.68
CA LEU A 512 -9.01 16.74 -16.83
C LEU A 512 -8.65 15.26 -16.71
N TRP A 513 -9.23 14.55 -15.73
CA TRP A 513 -8.97 13.10 -15.55
C TRP A 513 -9.36 12.28 -16.78
N TYR A 514 -10.58 12.49 -17.30
CA TYR A 514 -11.04 11.82 -18.51
C TYR A 514 -10.17 12.21 -19.73
N TYR A 515 -9.85 13.50 -19.88
CA TYR A 515 -8.98 13.96 -20.98
C TYR A 515 -7.63 13.24 -20.95
N VAL A 516 -6.99 13.11 -19.80
CA VAL A 516 -5.69 12.43 -19.67
C VAL A 516 -5.77 10.95 -20.08
N LEU A 517 -6.85 10.25 -19.71
CA LEU A 517 -7.06 8.85 -20.12
C LEU A 517 -7.30 8.73 -21.62
N ASP A 518 -8.14 9.59 -22.20
CA ASP A 518 -8.45 9.51 -23.62
C ASP A 518 -7.30 10.02 -24.50
N GLU A 519 -6.50 10.96 -23.98
CA GLU A 519 -5.23 11.40 -24.58
C GLU A 519 -4.24 10.23 -24.67
N ALA A 520 -4.13 9.40 -23.63
CA ALA A 520 -3.29 8.20 -23.62
C ALA A 520 -3.73 7.19 -24.71
N ARG A 521 -5.03 6.90 -24.77
CA ARG A 521 -5.62 6.06 -25.82
C ARG A 521 -5.36 6.62 -27.22
N TYR A 522 -5.58 7.91 -27.41
CA TYR A 522 -5.46 8.56 -28.72
C TYR A 522 -4.00 8.67 -29.22
N GLN A 523 -3.07 9.08 -28.37
CA GLN A 523 -1.69 9.38 -28.77
C GLN A 523 -0.77 8.16 -28.70
N ALA A 524 -1.04 7.23 -27.78
CA ALA A 524 -0.14 6.12 -27.45
C ALA A 524 -0.83 4.75 -27.46
N ASP A 525 -2.04 4.63 -28.00
CA ASP A 525 -2.83 3.37 -28.00
C ASP A 525 -3.03 2.81 -26.58
N GLY A 526 -3.03 3.69 -25.57
CA GLY A 526 -3.16 3.33 -24.16
C GLY A 526 -1.91 2.69 -23.54
N GLU A 527 -0.81 2.54 -24.27
CA GLU A 527 0.44 2.01 -23.73
C GLU A 527 1.07 2.94 -22.69
N ARG A 528 0.85 4.25 -22.85
CA ARG A 528 1.48 5.34 -22.09
C ARG A 528 0.51 6.51 -21.96
N LEU A 529 0.71 7.32 -20.94
CA LEU A 529 0.10 8.64 -20.82
C LEU A 529 0.41 9.48 -22.06
N GLY A 530 -0.56 10.29 -22.47
CA GLY A 530 -0.36 11.30 -23.50
C GLY A 530 0.44 12.49 -23.01
N ALA A 531 0.54 13.53 -23.85
CA ALA A 531 1.42 14.66 -23.62
C ALA A 531 1.12 15.45 -22.34
N VAL A 532 -0.14 15.79 -22.07
CA VAL A 532 -0.56 16.51 -20.85
C VAL A 532 -0.38 15.62 -19.63
N GLY A 533 -0.88 14.38 -19.69
CA GLY A 533 -0.76 13.43 -18.58
C GLY A 533 0.70 13.21 -18.17
N SER A 534 1.56 12.95 -19.16
CA SER A 534 2.99 12.74 -18.94
C SER A 534 3.69 13.95 -18.36
N ARG A 535 3.36 15.16 -18.83
CA ARG A 535 3.97 16.40 -18.34
C ARG A 535 3.64 16.63 -16.87
N ILE A 536 2.38 16.45 -16.47
CA ILE A 536 1.96 16.60 -15.05
C ILE A 536 2.67 15.57 -14.17
N VAL A 537 2.66 14.30 -14.59
CA VAL A 537 3.21 13.18 -13.80
C VAL A 537 4.73 13.26 -13.69
N ALA A 538 5.44 13.37 -14.82
CA ALA A 538 6.89 13.39 -14.85
C ALA A 538 7.45 14.59 -14.08
N GLU A 539 6.95 15.81 -14.32
CA GLU A 539 7.47 16.98 -13.61
C GLU A 539 7.15 16.97 -12.13
N THR A 540 6.04 16.36 -11.71
CA THR A 540 5.74 16.21 -10.28
C THR A 540 6.70 15.24 -9.62
N LEU A 541 6.84 14.01 -10.11
CA LEU A 541 7.70 13.02 -9.46
C LEU A 541 9.17 13.40 -9.54
N ILE A 542 9.66 13.83 -10.70
CA ILE A 542 11.04 14.33 -10.84
C ILE A 542 11.24 15.56 -9.96
N GLY A 543 10.25 16.46 -9.90
CA GLY A 543 10.34 17.67 -9.08
C GLY A 543 10.39 17.37 -7.58
N LEU A 544 9.66 16.36 -7.09
CA LEU A 544 9.75 15.94 -5.69
C LEU A 544 11.13 15.36 -5.37
N ILE A 545 11.71 14.55 -6.27
CA ILE A 545 13.08 14.02 -6.11
C ILE A 545 14.10 15.16 -6.10
N GLU A 546 14.00 16.10 -7.05
CA GLU A 546 14.96 17.20 -7.17
C GLU A 546 14.89 18.21 -6.02
N LEU A 547 13.72 18.40 -5.41
CA LEU A 547 13.57 19.30 -4.26
C LEU A 547 13.97 18.65 -2.91
N ASP A 548 14.19 17.34 -2.88
CA ASP A 548 14.64 16.62 -1.68
C ASP A 548 16.18 16.58 -1.62
N GLU A 549 16.76 17.31 -0.67
CA GLU A 549 18.22 17.38 -0.47
C GLU A 549 18.85 16.01 -0.14
N THR A 550 18.07 15.04 0.33
CA THR A 550 18.53 13.69 0.69
C THR A 550 18.40 12.68 -0.46
N ALA A 551 17.69 13.04 -1.53
CA ALA A 551 17.50 12.17 -2.68
C ALA A 551 18.79 11.97 -3.47
N TYR A 552 18.88 10.83 -4.17
CA TYR A 552 20.12 10.42 -4.83
C TYR A 552 20.71 11.47 -5.81
N PRO A 553 19.94 12.26 -6.59
CA PRO A 553 20.55 13.23 -7.50
C PRO A 553 21.26 14.38 -6.78
N ASN A 554 20.90 14.62 -5.51
CA ASN A 554 21.38 15.72 -4.70
C ASN A 554 22.44 15.28 -3.67
N ALA A 555 22.27 14.09 -3.09
CA ALA A 555 23.12 13.58 -2.01
C ALA A 555 24.18 12.55 -2.46
N ALA A 556 23.93 11.81 -3.54
CA ALA A 556 24.87 10.79 -4.01
C ALA A 556 26.02 11.40 -4.84
N PRO A 557 27.14 10.66 -5.03
CA PRO A 557 28.20 11.09 -5.94
C PRO A 557 27.70 11.36 -7.36
N ASP A 558 28.32 12.32 -8.06
CA ASP A 558 27.97 12.65 -9.45
C ASP A 558 27.93 11.40 -10.34
N GLY A 559 26.80 11.20 -11.02
CA GLY A 559 26.60 10.05 -11.91
C GLY A 559 26.37 8.73 -11.17
N TRP A 560 25.87 8.78 -9.92
CA TRP A 560 25.44 7.60 -9.19
C TRP A 560 24.43 6.77 -10.00
N GLU A 561 24.64 5.46 -9.97
CA GLU A 561 23.74 4.43 -10.47
C GLU A 561 23.48 3.42 -9.33
N PRO A 562 22.39 2.64 -9.38
CA PRO A 562 22.08 1.59 -8.41
C PRO A 562 23.29 0.70 -8.11
N SER A 563 23.64 0.64 -6.83
CA SER A 563 24.86 -0.02 -6.35
C SER A 563 24.65 -1.47 -5.94
N LEU A 564 23.39 -1.92 -5.84
CA LEU A 564 23.04 -3.29 -5.49
C LEU A 564 23.09 -4.20 -6.72
N PRO A 565 23.24 -5.53 -6.54
CA PRO A 565 23.26 -6.49 -7.64
C PRO A 565 22.04 -6.39 -8.55
N ARG A 566 22.28 -6.50 -9.85
CA ARG A 566 21.23 -6.71 -10.86
C ARG A 566 21.08 -8.21 -11.06
N LEU A 567 19.96 -8.75 -10.63
CA LEU A 567 19.70 -10.19 -10.58
C LEU A 567 18.89 -10.67 -11.79
N THR A 568 18.32 -9.75 -12.57
CA THR A 568 17.54 -10.03 -13.77
C THR A 568 18.27 -9.60 -15.05
N PRO A 569 18.06 -10.28 -16.19
CA PRO A 569 18.60 -9.89 -17.49
C PRO A 569 17.89 -8.69 -18.16
N THR A 570 17.21 -7.83 -17.38
CA THR A 570 16.52 -6.63 -17.88
C THR A 570 17.50 -5.53 -18.32
N ASP A 571 17.01 -4.44 -18.90
CA ASP A 571 17.80 -3.23 -19.19
C ASP A 571 17.70 -2.25 -18.00
N GLY A 572 18.83 -1.96 -17.34
CA GLY A 572 18.88 -1.12 -16.14
C GLY A 572 18.48 -1.86 -14.85
N TYR A 573 18.51 -1.17 -13.71
CA TYR A 573 18.00 -1.70 -12.45
C TYR A 573 16.50 -1.46 -12.37
N THR A 574 15.72 -2.52 -12.24
CA THR A 574 14.26 -2.49 -12.32
C THR A 574 13.60 -2.99 -11.04
N LEU A 575 12.27 -2.84 -10.94
CA LEU A 575 11.50 -3.37 -9.82
C LEU A 575 11.68 -4.90 -9.70
N ALA A 576 11.92 -5.60 -10.81
CA ALA A 576 12.22 -7.04 -10.81
C ALA A 576 13.55 -7.37 -10.12
N ASP A 577 14.57 -6.51 -10.27
CA ASP A 577 15.83 -6.68 -9.53
C ASP A 577 15.64 -6.45 -8.03
N LEU A 578 14.82 -5.46 -7.66
CA LEU A 578 14.49 -5.20 -6.25
C LEU A 578 13.76 -6.39 -5.62
N THR A 579 12.72 -6.92 -6.26
CA THR A 579 11.97 -8.07 -5.74
C THR A 579 12.82 -9.32 -5.72
N ALA A 580 13.63 -9.57 -6.75
CA ALA A 580 14.58 -10.69 -6.75
C ALA A 580 15.59 -10.59 -5.61
N PHE A 581 16.12 -9.38 -5.34
CA PHE A 581 17.05 -9.17 -4.22
C PHE A 581 16.35 -9.30 -2.87
N ALA A 582 15.10 -8.85 -2.77
CA ALA A 582 14.27 -9.00 -1.57
C ALA A 582 13.92 -10.46 -1.27
N ASP A 583 13.62 -11.24 -2.30
CA ASP A 583 13.18 -12.64 -2.20
C ASP A 583 14.33 -13.61 -1.92
N GLU A 584 15.60 -13.19 -2.06
CA GLU A 584 16.77 -14.00 -1.71
C GLU A 584 16.90 -14.23 -0.18
N ALA A 585 16.04 -15.11 0.33
CA ALA A 585 16.49 -16.36 0.90
C ALA A 585 16.71 -17.39 -0.24
N ASN A 586 17.77 -17.18 -1.03
CA ASN A 586 18.30 -17.86 -2.23
C ASN A 586 17.41 -18.72 -3.19
N PRO A 587 17.76 -18.72 -4.51
CA PRO A 587 17.15 -19.52 -5.58
C PRO A 587 17.22 -21.05 -5.45
N ASP A 588 17.81 -21.56 -4.38
CA ASP A 588 17.95 -23.00 -4.10
C ASP A 588 16.71 -23.56 -3.38
N GLY A 589 15.78 -22.68 -2.97
CA GLY A 589 14.54 -23.02 -2.27
C GLY A 589 14.75 -23.57 -0.86
N LEU A 590 15.95 -23.48 -0.32
CA LEU A 590 16.27 -23.98 1.01
C LEU A 590 15.83 -23.01 2.08
N VAL A 591 14.98 -23.47 2.98
CA VAL A 591 14.41 -22.66 4.06
C VAL A 591 14.66 -23.33 5.41
N ILE A 592 14.90 -22.53 6.44
CA ILE A 592 14.93 -23.06 7.82
C ILE A 592 13.47 -23.20 8.29
N GLU A 593 12.92 -24.40 8.16
CA GLU A 593 11.55 -24.76 8.52
C GLU A 593 11.33 -24.70 10.04
N SER A 594 12.29 -25.16 10.83
CA SER A 594 12.21 -25.09 12.29
C SER A 594 13.60 -25.04 12.93
N VAL A 595 13.65 -24.44 14.12
CA VAL A 595 14.79 -24.48 15.02
C VAL A 595 14.29 -25.01 16.35
N ASP A 596 14.88 -26.11 16.82
CA ASP A 596 14.64 -26.68 18.14
C ASP A 596 15.89 -26.44 19.00
N PRO A 597 15.87 -25.47 19.93
CA PRO A 597 16.99 -25.25 20.86
C PRO A 597 17.11 -26.37 21.91
N GLY A 598 16.21 -27.36 21.90
CA GLY A 598 16.21 -28.46 22.83
C GLY A 598 15.69 -28.05 24.21
N ALA A 599 15.37 -29.05 25.04
CA ALA A 599 15.20 -28.82 26.47
C ALA A 599 16.59 -28.91 27.11
N ALA A 600 17.21 -27.78 27.46
CA ALA A 600 18.49 -27.72 28.17
C ALA A 600 18.46 -28.52 29.49
N SER A 601 18.67 -29.82 29.39
CA SER A 601 18.91 -30.70 30.52
C SER A 601 20.42 -30.86 30.66
N ALA A 602 20.92 -30.80 31.90
CA ALA A 602 22.34 -30.98 32.20
C ALA A 602 22.92 -32.33 31.72
N ASP A 603 22.06 -33.25 31.28
CA ASP A 603 22.41 -34.61 30.85
C ASP A 603 22.47 -34.76 29.31
N ALA A 604 22.00 -33.78 28.52
CA ALA A 604 22.03 -33.82 27.04
C ALA A 604 22.13 -32.41 26.42
N PRO A 605 23.28 -31.72 26.55
CA PRO A 605 23.45 -30.32 26.12
C PRO A 605 23.59 -30.14 24.60
N THR A 606 23.12 -31.09 23.79
CA THR A 606 23.29 -31.11 22.33
C THR A 606 22.05 -31.65 21.61
N ASP A 607 20.90 -31.67 22.29
CA ASP A 607 19.61 -32.09 21.74
C ASP A 607 18.95 -30.93 21.00
N GLU A 608 19.76 -30.25 20.19
CA GLU A 608 19.43 -29.06 19.41
C GLU A 608 19.39 -29.46 17.94
N SER A 609 18.45 -28.92 17.19
CA SER A 609 18.37 -29.20 15.76
C SER A 609 17.82 -28.03 14.94
N VAL A 610 18.21 -28.00 13.67
CA VAL A 610 17.71 -27.08 12.65
C VAL A 610 17.16 -27.90 11.51
N THR A 611 15.89 -27.74 11.16
CA THR A 611 15.31 -28.44 10.00
C THR A 611 15.31 -27.52 8.80
N LEU A 612 15.98 -27.97 7.74
CA LEU A 612 15.95 -27.35 6.42
C LEU A 612 14.86 -28.02 5.59
N ARG A 613 14.11 -27.25 4.80
CA ARG A 613 13.16 -27.75 3.81
C ARG A 613 13.57 -27.22 2.43
N ASN A 614 13.43 -28.03 1.39
CA ASN A 614 13.60 -27.56 0.03
C ASN A 614 12.22 -27.28 -0.60
N ASP A 615 11.96 -26.01 -0.89
CA ASP A 615 10.75 -25.51 -1.53
C ASP A 615 10.91 -25.23 -3.02
N ALA A 616 12.12 -25.37 -3.56
CA ALA A 616 12.33 -25.28 -4.99
C ALA A 616 11.72 -26.48 -5.73
N ALA A 617 11.40 -26.27 -7.00
CA ALA A 617 10.97 -27.32 -7.91
C ALA A 617 12.10 -28.31 -8.27
N GLU A 618 13.36 -27.96 -7.99
CA GLU A 618 14.55 -28.75 -8.28
C GLU A 618 15.28 -29.22 -7.00
N PRO A 619 16.01 -30.35 -7.03
CA PRO A 619 16.79 -30.81 -5.89
C PRO A 619 17.92 -29.85 -5.52
N ALA A 620 18.05 -29.50 -4.25
CA ALA A 620 19.09 -28.60 -3.73
C ALA A 620 20.32 -29.39 -3.28
N ASP A 621 21.51 -29.04 -3.80
CA ASP A 621 22.79 -29.65 -3.43
C ASP A 621 23.48 -28.83 -2.35
N LEU A 622 23.65 -29.42 -1.17
CA LEU A 622 24.25 -28.76 0.00
C LEU A 622 25.78 -28.78 0.00
N ASP A 623 26.44 -29.24 -1.06
CA ASP A 623 27.90 -29.20 -1.16
C ASP A 623 28.44 -27.76 -1.02
N GLY A 624 29.20 -27.52 0.04
CA GLY A 624 29.79 -26.22 0.35
C GLY A 624 28.92 -25.29 1.19
N TYR A 625 27.69 -25.67 1.54
CA TYR A 625 26.85 -24.88 2.45
C TYR A 625 27.41 -24.90 3.88
N VAL A 626 27.16 -23.84 4.63
CA VAL A 626 27.60 -23.67 6.02
C VAL A 626 26.43 -23.23 6.87
N LEU A 627 26.17 -23.94 7.97
CA LEU A 627 25.18 -23.52 8.97
C LEU A 627 25.86 -22.66 10.04
N ASP A 628 25.40 -21.42 10.22
CA ASP A 628 25.85 -20.47 11.22
C ASP A 628 24.81 -20.39 12.35
N LEU A 629 25.20 -20.84 13.54
CA LEU A 629 24.37 -20.88 14.75
C LEU A 629 24.88 -19.81 15.72
N GLY A 630 24.40 -18.57 15.61
CA GLY A 630 24.84 -17.49 16.52
C GLY A 630 26.33 -17.12 16.41
N GLY A 631 26.90 -17.19 15.21
CA GLY A 631 28.34 -16.96 14.94
C GLY A 631 29.19 -18.23 14.97
N GLN A 632 28.59 -19.39 15.25
CA GLN A 632 29.26 -20.69 15.23
C GLN A 632 28.99 -21.42 13.91
N ARG A 633 29.98 -21.44 13.02
CA ARG A 633 29.85 -21.96 11.65
C ARG A 633 30.28 -23.42 11.49
N ASP A 634 29.40 -24.26 10.96
CA ASP A 634 29.70 -25.64 10.57
C ASP A 634 29.40 -25.89 9.09
N PRO A 635 30.34 -26.44 8.31
CA PRO A 635 30.06 -26.88 6.96
C PRO A 635 29.11 -28.08 6.98
N LEU A 636 28.11 -28.05 6.10
CA LEU A 636 27.21 -29.19 5.89
C LEU A 636 27.88 -30.24 5.00
N PRO A 637 27.58 -31.53 5.21
CA PRO A 637 28.04 -32.57 4.31
C PRO A 637 27.35 -32.44 2.94
N ALA A 638 28.07 -32.79 1.87
CA ALA A 638 27.51 -32.85 0.53
C ALA A 638 26.34 -33.85 0.49
N THR A 639 25.13 -33.33 0.39
CA THR A 639 23.88 -34.09 0.32
C THR A 639 22.87 -33.32 -0.51
N THR A 640 21.87 -34.01 -1.02
CA THR A 640 20.83 -33.40 -1.86
C THR A 640 19.49 -33.48 -1.16
N VAL A 641 18.78 -32.36 -1.04
CA VAL A 641 17.42 -32.28 -0.53
C VAL A 641 16.46 -32.22 -1.71
N ALA A 642 15.57 -33.22 -1.85
CA ALA A 642 14.59 -33.24 -2.94
C ALA A 642 13.51 -32.15 -2.76
N PRO A 643 12.83 -31.72 -3.83
CA PRO A 643 11.67 -30.83 -3.74
C PRO A 643 10.63 -31.32 -2.73
N GLY A 644 10.23 -30.44 -1.81
CA GLY A 644 9.30 -30.70 -0.71
C GLY A 644 9.83 -31.60 0.41
N ALA A 645 11.11 -32.00 0.37
CA ALA A 645 11.73 -32.82 1.40
C ALA A 645 12.39 -31.95 2.48
N THR A 646 12.59 -32.54 3.65
CA THR A 646 13.25 -31.90 4.79
C THR A 646 14.54 -32.64 5.16
N LEU A 647 15.48 -31.89 5.74
CA LEU A 647 16.74 -32.35 6.27
C LEU A 647 16.97 -31.71 7.64
N THR A 648 16.96 -32.52 8.69
CA THR A 648 17.23 -32.07 10.05
C THR A 648 18.72 -32.17 10.38
N VAL A 649 19.30 -31.03 10.76
CA VAL A 649 20.68 -30.88 11.19
C VAL A 649 20.73 -30.85 12.70
N HIS A 650 21.22 -31.93 13.30
CA HIS A 650 21.39 -32.08 14.74
C HIS A 650 22.75 -31.53 15.16
N VAL A 651 22.78 -30.72 16.20
CA VAL A 651 24.02 -30.18 16.78
C VAL A 651 24.86 -31.29 17.40
N GLY A 652 24.22 -32.24 18.07
CA GLY A 652 24.88 -33.35 18.76
C GLY A 652 25.43 -34.44 17.84
N SER A 653 25.83 -35.54 18.47
CA SER A 653 26.39 -36.71 17.77
C SER A 653 25.34 -37.74 17.38
N GLY A 654 25.51 -38.36 16.21
CA GLY A 654 24.59 -39.39 15.75
C GLY A 654 25.10 -40.15 14.52
N SER A 655 24.21 -40.44 13.58
CA SER A 655 24.58 -41.11 12.34
C SER A 655 23.78 -40.54 11.19
N ASP A 656 24.48 -39.97 10.22
CA ASP A 656 23.87 -39.34 9.05
C ASP A 656 22.99 -40.32 8.27
N GLY A 657 21.85 -39.80 7.83
CA GLY A 657 20.83 -40.50 7.06
C GLY A 657 20.24 -39.60 5.96
N ALA A 658 19.16 -40.06 5.34
CA ALA A 658 18.54 -39.34 4.23
C ALA A 658 17.82 -38.05 4.63
N GLY A 659 17.46 -37.90 5.92
CA GLY A 659 16.78 -36.71 6.46
C GLY A 659 17.38 -36.20 7.77
N ASP A 660 18.51 -36.77 8.20
CA ASP A 660 19.17 -36.40 9.45
C ASP A 660 20.67 -36.29 9.21
N ILE A 661 21.31 -35.21 9.66
CA ILE A 661 22.76 -35.03 9.67
C ILE A 661 23.21 -34.52 11.03
N TYR A 662 24.40 -34.94 11.46
CA TYR A 662 24.90 -34.66 12.81
C TYR A 662 26.21 -33.87 12.74
N LEU A 663 26.28 -32.75 13.45
CA LEU A 663 27.47 -31.88 13.50
C LEU A 663 28.53 -32.38 14.50
N ASP A 664 28.20 -33.41 15.29
CA ASP A 664 29.08 -34.04 16.29
C ASP A 664 29.65 -33.04 17.30
N ARG A 665 28.92 -31.96 17.62
CA ARG A 665 29.34 -31.01 18.65
C ARG A 665 29.20 -31.63 20.03
N GLY A 666 30.11 -31.23 20.91
CA GLY A 666 30.13 -31.64 22.32
C GLY A 666 29.51 -30.62 23.29
N ALA A 667 28.92 -29.55 22.76
CA ALA A 667 28.33 -28.45 23.51
C ALA A 667 27.17 -27.83 22.71
N ALA A 668 26.28 -27.17 23.44
CA ALA A 668 25.18 -26.37 22.92
C ALA A 668 25.70 -25.28 21.96
N ALA A 669 24.95 -25.06 20.89
CA ALA A 669 25.21 -24.07 19.87
C ALA A 669 24.11 -23.01 19.81
N LEU A 670 22.87 -23.42 20.05
CA LEU A 670 21.69 -22.58 20.11
C LEU A 670 21.50 -22.01 21.52
N ASN A 671 21.06 -20.76 21.62
CA ASN A 671 20.69 -20.10 22.86
C ASN A 671 19.19 -20.30 23.17
N ASP A 672 18.85 -20.63 24.41
CA ASP A 672 17.47 -20.76 24.92
C ASP A 672 16.75 -19.41 25.07
N GLU A 673 17.47 -18.28 25.02
CA GLU A 673 16.91 -16.92 25.02
C GLU A 673 16.62 -16.38 23.61
N GLY A 674 16.80 -17.23 22.59
CA GLY A 674 16.67 -16.89 21.17
C GLY A 674 18.00 -16.47 20.53
N ASP A 675 18.19 -16.86 19.27
CA ASP A 675 19.36 -16.51 18.43
C ASP A 675 18.99 -16.53 16.94
N VAL A 676 19.92 -16.13 16.08
CA VAL A 676 19.79 -16.18 14.62
C VAL A 676 20.51 -17.41 14.07
N VAL A 677 19.76 -18.26 13.36
CA VAL A 677 20.30 -19.34 12.55
C VAL A 677 20.39 -18.87 11.11
N THR A 678 21.56 -18.98 10.49
CA THR A 678 21.75 -18.64 9.07
C THR A 678 22.34 -19.81 8.31
N LEU A 679 21.72 -20.23 7.22
CA LEU A 679 22.33 -21.11 6.24
C LEU A 679 23.08 -20.24 5.22
N LEU A 680 24.37 -20.48 5.03
CA LEU A 680 25.22 -19.80 4.07
C LEU A 680 25.48 -20.72 2.85
N ALA A 681 25.35 -20.18 1.65
CA ALA A 681 25.68 -20.84 0.39
C ALA A 681 27.20 -20.95 0.17
N PRO A 682 27.67 -21.73 -0.83
CA PRO A 682 29.10 -21.97 -1.06
C PRO A 682 29.93 -20.74 -1.41
N ASP A 683 29.29 -19.68 -1.92
CA ASP A 683 29.89 -18.37 -2.17
C ASP A 683 30.02 -17.51 -0.89
N GLY A 684 29.45 -17.97 0.23
CA GLY A 684 29.45 -17.31 1.52
C GLY A 684 28.28 -16.35 1.73
N GLU A 685 27.33 -16.28 0.80
CA GLU A 685 26.10 -15.51 0.97
C GLU A 685 25.09 -16.24 1.86
N ALA A 686 24.21 -15.52 2.55
CA ALA A 686 23.13 -16.14 3.31
C ALA A 686 22.08 -16.73 2.34
N SER A 687 21.97 -18.05 2.34
CA SER A 687 20.93 -18.78 1.63
C SER A 687 19.58 -18.65 2.30
N THR A 688 19.51 -18.77 3.62
CA THR A 688 18.27 -18.52 4.39
C THR A 688 18.63 -18.21 5.83
N ARG A 689 17.75 -17.52 6.56
CA ARG A 689 17.97 -17.19 7.97
C ARG A 689 16.67 -17.29 8.75
N ARG A 690 16.77 -17.65 10.03
CA ARG A 690 15.63 -17.69 10.95
C ARG A 690 16.06 -17.24 12.34
N VAL A 691 15.31 -16.27 12.87
CA VAL A 691 15.32 -15.95 14.30
C VAL A 691 14.34 -16.89 14.98
N TYR A 692 14.72 -17.46 16.11
CA TYR A 692 13.85 -18.33 16.91
C TYR A 692 13.86 -17.86 18.37
N ALA A 693 12.79 -18.16 19.10
CA ALA A 693 12.56 -17.74 20.49
C ALA A 693 12.12 -18.90 21.36
#